data_AF-M7ML46-F1
#
_entry.id   AF-M7ML46-F1
#
_cell.length_a   1.000
_cell.length_b   1.000
_cell.length_c   1.000
_cell.angle_alpha   90.00
_cell.angle_beta   90.00
_cell.angle_gamma   90.00
#
_symmetry.space_group_name_H-M   'P 1'
#
loop_
_entity.id
_entity.type
_entity.pdbx_description
1 polymer ?
#
loop_
_entity_poly.entity_id
_entity_poly.type
_entity_poly.pdbx_seq_one_letter_code
_entity_poly.pdbx_strand_id
1 'polypeptide(L)'
;MKKIYFPLLLLLSASVFAQDKKQALQKFDVSDMETSVLITSSPIFELETYNEKTINNYNFYQAYKAIAHGDLQNRFLPLEHLKEQSKQSYFTKVIPLAIIHSDYESITNEAFQNNTIRKDSDGFLTRTNNNPVFEQKHITLTAPLRSSSKGLQTSFVLSASNIFNTTDRVIESIQVDFNDGAGFRNIVLDQNIVVDYLEAGKKEITFKLTLDSDETIIRHSNIEITYSNADLYSLFNRVITTFNASITPDLSPYGETVSYPGTGEYEVYLSADNVLDKPIFLVDGFDPGDGRDITGLYDLLGFDDNGTTSNLGDLVRTEGFDVVILNFPIYTRTADAAVIDGGVDFIERNAMLLVELINTINAQKVGTAENVIIGPSMGGLISRYALNYMENQNMNHETRLWISFDAPHHGANVPIGFQHQFNFLAFGLDDFWVLGDQNVEELQPIIDGMLKSSAARQMLTDQFEPHITNSDGVTFNSSLALPRAHPFKAVLDARMNGLTASGFPELTRNIAIINGSGVNNRYPDNTANANNLNPGTRILNANINVMTGADLKVETFFTPNAGTQIQTSKVHLDFAWWFPLANDRINNADSRAFTYSNGVDAASGGLFDILKLTEDLSTDGLVGEFLASLSTDYFNFIPSVSAMAFEITNNEIDWFHTPNGITTARATTSVTPFDAWFMPTDNEPHVTLTEGNVAFALDEILLETLVTETYLENSIKLKQNPITSTLTLLSTKVYPNATISIMDLTGKMVYHQNSNLSNKTAIPVNAASGMYILNVDTHTGLTWRTKLIIK
;
A
#
# COMPACT_ATOMS: atom_id res chain seq x y z
N MET A 1 14.48 -37.33 67.46
CA MET A 1 15.83 -37.56 66.88
C MET A 1 15.70 -37.70 65.38
N LYS A 2 16.47 -36.95 64.58
CA LYS A 2 16.80 -37.23 63.15
C LYS A 2 15.58 -37.25 62.18
N LYS A 3 15.64 -36.72 60.95
CA LYS A 3 16.71 -36.09 60.15
C LYS A 3 16.04 -35.14 59.14
N ILE A 4 16.64 -33.99 58.87
CA ILE A 4 16.31 -33.14 57.72
C ILE A 4 16.96 -33.75 56.48
N TYR A 5 16.23 -33.86 55.37
CA TYR A 5 16.82 -33.94 54.02
C TYR A 5 15.95 -33.17 53.02
N PHE A 6 16.55 -32.11 52.47
CA PHE A 6 16.09 -31.42 51.27
C PHE A 6 16.42 -32.31 50.06
N PRO A 7 15.47 -32.62 49.16
CA PRO A 7 15.77 -32.97 47.78
C PRO A 7 15.72 -31.71 46.92
N LEU A 8 16.89 -31.24 46.50
CA LEU A 8 17.03 -30.17 45.52
C LEU A 8 16.58 -30.70 44.15
N LEU A 9 15.35 -30.40 43.73
CA LEU A 9 14.91 -30.73 42.37
C LEU A 9 15.50 -29.70 41.40
N LEU A 10 16.66 -30.03 40.83
CA LEU A 10 17.18 -29.35 39.66
C LEU A 10 16.21 -29.61 38.49
N LEU A 11 15.35 -28.63 38.23
CA LEU A 11 14.70 -28.48 36.93
C LEU A 11 15.80 -28.21 35.90
N LEU A 12 16.31 -29.29 35.30
CA LEU A 12 16.91 -29.21 33.98
C LEU A 12 15.79 -28.76 33.04
N SER A 13 15.73 -27.44 32.83
CA SER A 13 15.18 -26.88 31.61
C SER A 13 15.95 -27.50 30.46
N ALA A 14 15.39 -28.52 29.84
CA ALA A 14 15.79 -28.92 28.50
C ALA A 14 15.40 -27.76 27.58
N SER A 15 16.32 -26.80 27.47
CA SER A 15 16.37 -25.91 26.31
C SER A 15 16.43 -26.83 25.10
N VAL A 16 15.32 -26.93 24.39
CA VAL A 16 15.30 -27.47 23.04
C VAL A 16 16.17 -26.51 22.25
N PHE A 17 17.44 -26.88 22.10
CA PHE A 17 18.33 -26.21 21.16
C PHE A 17 17.62 -26.29 19.81
N ALA A 18 17.41 -25.14 19.17
CA ALA A 18 17.09 -25.12 17.75
C ALA A 18 18.18 -25.95 17.05
N GLN A 19 17.81 -27.11 16.52
CA GLN A 19 18.77 -27.96 15.84
C GLN A 19 19.23 -27.21 14.60
N ASP A 20 20.55 -27.15 14.43
CA ASP A 20 21.19 -26.48 13.31
C ASP A 20 20.63 -27.05 12.00
N LYS A 21 19.94 -26.21 11.20
CA LYS A 21 19.12 -26.67 10.05
C LYS A 21 19.96 -27.37 8.95
N LYS A 22 21.30 -27.29 9.02
CA LYS A 22 22.24 -28.03 8.16
C LYS A 22 22.31 -29.55 8.42
N GLN A 23 21.55 -30.13 9.37
CA GLN A 23 21.66 -31.56 9.70
C GLN A 23 21.33 -32.53 8.56
N ALA A 24 20.35 -32.25 7.68
CA ALA A 24 19.90 -33.25 6.71
C ALA A 24 20.98 -33.70 5.69
N LEU A 25 21.93 -32.83 5.37
CA LEU A 25 23.06 -33.09 4.47
C LEU A 25 24.32 -33.58 5.22
N GLN A 26 24.31 -33.68 6.55
CA GLN A 26 25.52 -33.98 7.34
C GLN A 26 26.16 -35.35 7.04
N LYS A 27 25.38 -36.34 6.61
CA LYS A 27 25.87 -37.65 6.13
C LYS A 27 25.91 -37.77 4.61
N PHE A 28 25.55 -36.71 3.88
CA PHE A 28 25.51 -36.76 2.43
C PHE A 28 26.94 -36.75 1.88
N ASP A 29 27.25 -37.71 1.03
CA ASP A 29 28.54 -37.75 0.37
C ASP A 29 28.62 -36.60 -0.65
N VAL A 30 29.62 -35.75 -0.49
CA VAL A 30 29.95 -34.59 -1.32
C VAL A 30 31.37 -34.69 -1.88
N SER A 31 32.01 -35.87 -1.80
CA SER A 31 33.44 -36.03 -2.11
C SER A 31 33.80 -35.96 -3.60
N ASP A 32 32.80 -36.01 -4.49
CA ASP A 32 32.91 -35.78 -5.94
C ASP A 32 32.28 -34.44 -6.37
N MET A 33 31.98 -33.53 -5.43
CA MET A 33 31.69 -32.12 -5.78
C MET A 33 32.96 -31.47 -6.34
N GLU A 34 32.79 -30.72 -7.43
CA GLU A 34 33.84 -29.84 -7.96
C GLU A 34 33.82 -28.44 -7.30
N THR A 35 32.72 -28.09 -6.59
CA THR A 35 32.53 -26.82 -5.90
C THR A 35 32.48 -26.98 -4.38
N SER A 36 32.35 -25.85 -3.67
CA SER A 36 32.18 -25.79 -2.22
C SER A 36 30.80 -25.28 -1.79
N VAL A 37 29.86 -25.14 -2.74
CA VAL A 37 28.53 -24.58 -2.54
C VAL A 37 27.51 -25.58 -3.10
N LEU A 38 26.71 -26.17 -2.23
CA LEU A 38 25.64 -27.10 -2.61
C LEU A 38 24.29 -26.41 -2.45
N ILE A 39 23.64 -26.07 -3.57
CA ILE A 39 22.28 -25.51 -3.57
C ILE A 39 21.30 -26.62 -3.94
N THR A 40 20.36 -26.90 -3.05
CA THR A 40 19.18 -27.70 -3.40
C THR A 40 18.28 -26.88 -4.32
N SER A 41 17.86 -27.47 -5.45
CA SER A 41 16.92 -26.86 -6.39
C SER A 41 15.70 -26.29 -5.65
N SER A 42 15.43 -25.00 -5.85
CA SER A 42 14.30 -24.34 -5.20
C SER A 42 13.01 -24.62 -5.97
N PRO A 43 11.91 -24.92 -5.26
CA PRO A 43 10.56 -25.01 -5.83
C PRO A 43 9.83 -23.65 -5.75
N ILE A 44 10.55 -22.52 -5.79
CA ILE A 44 9.94 -21.17 -5.72
C ILE A 44 10.68 -20.17 -6.64
N PHE A 45 12.01 -20.30 -6.81
CA PHE A 45 12.83 -19.40 -7.64
C PHE A 45 13.90 -20.15 -8.43
N GLU A 46 14.25 -19.69 -9.63
CA GLU A 46 15.30 -20.29 -10.45
C GLU A 46 16.49 -19.34 -10.61
N LEU A 47 17.55 -19.58 -9.83
CA LEU A 47 18.73 -18.71 -9.71
C LEU A 47 19.44 -18.42 -11.04
N GLU A 48 19.46 -19.36 -11.97
CA GLU A 48 20.16 -19.20 -13.25
C GLU A 48 19.52 -18.12 -14.12
N THR A 49 18.19 -17.96 -14.06
CA THR A 49 17.46 -16.95 -14.82
C THR A 49 17.88 -15.52 -14.47
N TYR A 50 18.42 -15.30 -13.26
CA TYR A 50 18.94 -14.00 -12.85
C TYR A 50 20.25 -13.61 -13.58
N ASN A 51 20.97 -14.56 -14.21
CA ASN A 51 22.13 -14.22 -15.06
C ASN A 51 21.72 -13.49 -16.37
N GLU A 52 20.48 -13.70 -16.82
CA GLU A 52 19.98 -13.27 -18.13
C GLU A 52 19.10 -12.02 -18.06
N LYS A 53 18.82 -11.52 -16.84
CA LYS A 53 17.84 -10.45 -16.57
C LYS A 53 18.49 -9.27 -15.85
N THR A 54 17.88 -8.10 -16.02
CA THR A 54 18.19 -6.92 -15.19
C THR A 54 17.52 -7.08 -13.82
N ILE A 55 18.32 -7.22 -12.77
CA ILE A 55 17.82 -7.52 -11.41
C ILE A 55 17.59 -6.28 -10.53
N ASN A 56 16.88 -6.44 -9.42
CA ASN A 56 16.83 -5.49 -8.31
C ASN A 56 17.58 -6.02 -7.06
N ASN A 57 17.61 -5.23 -5.99
CA ASN A 57 18.26 -5.57 -4.72
C ASN A 57 17.64 -6.80 -4.03
N TYR A 58 16.34 -7.07 -4.22
CA TYR A 58 15.64 -8.22 -3.62
C TYR A 58 16.00 -9.53 -4.32
N ASN A 59 16.12 -9.54 -5.66
CA ASN A 59 16.64 -10.72 -6.37
C ASN A 59 18.09 -11.04 -5.93
N PHE A 60 18.90 -10.00 -5.71
CA PHE A 60 20.25 -10.16 -5.14
C PHE A 60 20.21 -10.75 -3.73
N TYR A 61 19.27 -10.32 -2.88
CA TYR A 61 19.06 -10.91 -1.55
C TYR A 61 18.61 -12.38 -1.61
N GLN A 62 17.69 -12.73 -2.53
CA GLN A 62 17.24 -14.10 -2.74
C GLN A 62 18.41 -15.02 -3.13
N ALA A 63 19.24 -14.59 -4.08
CA ALA A 63 20.43 -15.32 -4.49
C ALA A 63 21.50 -15.38 -3.39
N TYR A 64 21.76 -14.28 -2.68
CA TYR A 64 22.69 -14.23 -1.55
C TYR A 64 22.30 -15.24 -0.47
N LYS A 65 21.01 -15.30 -0.12
CA LYS A 65 20.47 -16.24 0.86
C LYS A 65 20.71 -17.69 0.46
N ALA A 66 20.38 -18.06 -0.78
CA ALA A 66 20.57 -19.42 -1.29
C ALA A 66 22.05 -19.84 -1.28
N ILE A 67 22.94 -18.97 -1.76
CA ILE A 67 24.39 -19.22 -1.82
C ILE A 67 24.99 -19.30 -0.41
N ALA A 68 24.64 -18.36 0.50
CA ALA A 68 25.14 -18.34 1.87
C ALA A 68 24.66 -19.56 2.69
N HIS A 69 23.45 -20.06 2.43
CA HIS A 69 22.94 -21.29 3.04
C HIS A 69 23.73 -22.50 2.52
N GLY A 70 23.86 -22.62 1.19
CA GLY A 70 24.50 -23.74 0.49
C GLY A 70 26.02 -23.82 0.64
N ASP A 71 26.69 -22.74 1.08
CA ASP A 71 28.14 -22.74 1.29
C ASP A 71 28.54 -23.68 2.44
N LEU A 72 29.28 -24.74 2.07
CA LEU A 72 29.79 -25.75 2.99
C LEU A 72 30.96 -25.21 3.84
N GLN A 73 31.62 -24.13 3.38
CA GLN A 73 32.73 -23.50 4.09
C GLN A 73 32.29 -22.40 5.08
N ASN A 74 31.04 -21.93 5.02
CA ASN A 74 30.48 -20.86 5.84
C ASN A 74 31.27 -19.53 5.75
N ARG A 75 31.65 -19.13 4.52
CA ARG A 75 32.37 -17.88 4.21
C ARG A 75 31.47 -16.64 4.28
N PHE A 76 30.17 -16.83 4.13
CA PHE A 76 29.18 -15.76 4.05
C PHE A 76 28.65 -15.32 5.42
N LEU A 77 28.27 -14.05 5.52
CA LEU A 77 27.50 -13.53 6.66
C LEU A 77 26.00 -13.82 6.44
N PRO A 78 25.16 -13.75 7.48
CA PRO A 78 23.71 -13.78 7.32
C PRO A 78 23.22 -12.61 6.45
N LEU A 79 22.17 -12.83 5.65
CA LEU A 79 21.56 -11.82 4.76
C LEU A 79 21.24 -10.50 5.47
N GLU A 80 20.82 -10.55 6.73
CA GLU A 80 20.53 -9.38 7.55
C GLU A 80 21.69 -8.38 7.65
N HIS A 81 22.94 -8.81 7.45
CA HIS A 81 24.08 -7.89 7.34
C HIS A 81 23.95 -6.95 6.13
N LEU A 82 23.51 -7.47 4.97
CA LEU A 82 23.32 -6.65 3.76
C LEU A 82 22.07 -5.78 3.85
N LYS A 83 21.00 -6.26 4.51
CA LYS A 83 19.82 -5.43 4.80
C LYS A 83 20.16 -4.29 5.76
N GLU A 84 21.02 -4.53 6.75
CA GLU A 84 21.48 -3.47 7.66
C GLU A 84 22.41 -2.46 6.94
N GLN A 85 23.34 -2.91 6.09
CA GLN A 85 24.11 -2.00 5.22
C GLN A 85 23.19 -1.11 4.36
N SER A 86 22.11 -1.67 3.81
CA SER A 86 21.09 -0.91 3.08
C SER A 86 20.42 0.15 3.96
N LYS A 87 19.93 -0.21 5.15
CA LYS A 87 19.33 0.75 6.10
C LYS A 87 20.29 1.89 6.46
N GLN A 88 21.54 1.57 6.80
CA GLN A 88 22.56 2.56 7.12
C GLN A 88 22.90 3.50 5.94
N SER A 89 22.72 3.05 4.69
CA SER A 89 22.98 3.87 3.51
C SER A 89 22.04 5.08 3.34
N TYR A 90 20.85 5.07 3.96
CA TYR A 90 19.98 6.24 4.03
C TYR A 90 20.59 7.35 4.91
N PHE A 91 21.28 6.98 5.99
CA PHE A 91 21.98 7.93 6.87
C PHE A 91 23.30 8.42 6.26
N THR A 92 24.13 7.52 5.70
CA THR A 92 25.43 7.89 5.13
C THR A 92 25.32 8.60 3.78
N LYS A 93 24.20 8.43 3.07
CA LYS A 93 23.98 8.87 1.68
C LYS A 93 24.98 8.26 0.68
N VAL A 94 25.50 7.06 0.98
CA VAL A 94 26.39 6.30 0.11
C VAL A 94 25.82 4.90 -0.07
N ILE A 95 25.45 4.56 -1.30
CA ILE A 95 24.76 3.31 -1.66
C ILE A 95 25.80 2.18 -1.80
N PRO A 96 25.72 1.10 -1.01
CA PRO A 96 26.58 -0.05 -1.19
C PRO A 96 26.25 -0.75 -2.51
N LEU A 97 27.28 -1.05 -3.29
CA LEU A 97 27.23 -2.02 -4.37
C LEU A 97 27.65 -3.38 -3.82
N ALA A 98 27.14 -4.46 -4.41
CA ALA A 98 27.53 -5.81 -4.08
C ALA A 98 27.62 -6.69 -5.33
N ILE A 99 28.48 -7.71 -5.24
CA ILE A 99 28.75 -8.68 -6.31
C ILE A 99 28.74 -10.08 -5.70
N ILE A 100 28.03 -11.01 -6.33
CA ILE A 100 28.19 -12.46 -6.13
C ILE A 100 28.79 -13.02 -7.41
N HIS A 101 29.84 -13.82 -7.30
CA HIS A 101 30.41 -14.63 -8.37
C HIS A 101 30.61 -16.04 -7.81
N SER A 102 29.74 -16.98 -8.18
CA SER A 102 29.72 -18.30 -7.56
C SER A 102 29.50 -19.40 -8.58
N ASP A 103 30.37 -20.40 -8.50
CA ASP A 103 30.09 -21.74 -8.97
C ASP A 103 29.43 -22.49 -7.82
N TYR A 104 28.40 -23.25 -8.14
CA TYR A 104 27.69 -24.10 -7.19
C TYR A 104 27.23 -25.37 -7.88
N GLU A 105 27.02 -26.43 -7.13
CA GLU A 105 26.37 -27.61 -7.65
C GLU A 105 24.96 -27.74 -7.10
N SER A 106 24.10 -28.31 -7.93
CA SER A 106 22.77 -28.77 -7.53
C SER A 106 22.66 -30.27 -7.77
N ILE A 107 21.74 -30.92 -7.07
CA ILE A 107 21.48 -32.34 -7.25
C ILE A 107 20.56 -32.52 -8.47
N THR A 108 20.95 -33.39 -9.41
CA THR A 108 20.20 -33.61 -10.65
C THR A 108 18.84 -34.26 -10.40
N ASN A 109 17.85 -33.89 -11.24
CA ASN A 109 16.51 -34.48 -11.19
C ASN A 109 16.57 -36.00 -11.44
N GLU A 110 17.49 -36.46 -12.29
CA GLU A 110 17.76 -37.86 -12.59
C GLU A 110 18.27 -38.62 -11.36
N ALA A 111 19.07 -37.99 -10.49
CA ALA A 111 19.57 -38.64 -9.27
C ALA A 111 18.43 -38.94 -8.27
N PHE A 112 17.41 -38.08 -8.23
CA PHE A 112 16.19 -38.33 -7.46
C PHE A 112 15.31 -39.40 -8.11
N GLN A 113 14.96 -39.24 -9.40
CA GLN A 113 14.07 -40.17 -10.12
C GLN A 113 14.62 -41.61 -10.14
N ASN A 114 15.94 -41.79 -10.29
CA ASN A 114 16.58 -43.10 -10.31
C ASN A 114 16.85 -43.70 -8.92
N ASN A 115 16.43 -43.04 -7.83
CA ASN A 115 16.74 -43.45 -6.44
C ASN A 115 18.26 -43.58 -6.19
N THR A 116 19.09 -42.79 -6.88
CA THR A 116 20.52 -42.66 -6.57
C THR A 116 20.73 -41.97 -5.23
N ILE A 117 19.78 -41.12 -4.83
CA ILE A 117 19.74 -40.44 -3.53
C ILE A 117 18.49 -40.86 -2.77
N ARG A 118 18.64 -41.08 -1.46
CA ARG A 118 17.55 -41.44 -0.56
C ARG A 118 17.75 -40.88 0.85
N LYS A 119 16.64 -40.79 1.59
CA LYS A 119 16.64 -40.58 3.04
C LYS A 119 17.00 -41.88 3.77
N ASP A 120 17.91 -41.83 4.76
CA ASP A 120 18.22 -42.96 5.64
C ASP A 120 17.20 -43.10 6.79
N SER A 121 17.40 -44.09 7.69
CA SER A 121 16.50 -44.33 8.82
C SER A 121 16.44 -43.20 9.84
N ASP A 122 17.49 -42.37 9.90
CA ASP A 122 17.64 -41.30 10.88
C ASP A 122 17.25 -39.95 10.27
N GLY A 123 17.02 -39.91 8.96
CA GLY A 123 16.50 -38.76 8.22
C GLY A 123 17.51 -38.03 7.33
N PHE A 124 18.75 -38.50 7.23
CA PHE A 124 19.80 -37.86 6.43
C PHE A 124 19.69 -38.25 4.96
N LEU A 125 20.07 -37.35 4.06
CA LEU A 125 20.31 -37.74 2.68
C LEU A 125 21.58 -38.60 2.58
N THR A 126 21.47 -39.67 1.80
CA THR A 126 22.56 -40.60 1.51
C THR A 126 22.50 -41.02 0.05
N ARG A 127 23.65 -41.38 -0.52
CA ARG A 127 23.72 -42.00 -1.84
C ARG A 127 23.49 -43.51 -1.75
N THR A 128 22.94 -44.09 -2.81
CA THR A 128 22.77 -45.55 -2.95
C THR A 128 23.91 -46.20 -3.75
N ASN A 129 24.67 -45.39 -4.50
CA ASN A 129 25.81 -45.78 -5.33
C ASN A 129 26.69 -44.54 -5.62
N ASN A 130 27.79 -44.74 -6.35
CA ASN A 130 28.78 -43.69 -6.67
C ASN A 130 28.60 -43.12 -8.09
N ASN A 131 27.40 -43.18 -8.67
CA ASN A 131 27.14 -42.45 -9.92
C ASN A 131 27.18 -40.93 -9.65
N PRO A 132 27.60 -40.10 -10.63
CA PRO A 132 27.48 -38.66 -10.51
C PRO A 132 26.04 -38.24 -10.24
N VAL A 133 25.85 -37.33 -9.27
CA VAL A 133 24.54 -36.80 -8.88
C VAL A 133 24.48 -35.27 -8.92
N PHE A 134 25.58 -34.61 -9.24
CA PHE A 134 25.68 -33.17 -9.27
C PHE A 134 25.70 -32.63 -10.70
N GLU A 135 25.11 -31.45 -10.85
CA GLU A 135 25.26 -30.59 -12.01
C GLU A 135 25.83 -29.25 -11.51
N GLN A 136 27.01 -28.90 -12.02
CA GLN A 136 27.66 -27.62 -11.76
C GLN A 136 26.94 -26.52 -12.55
N LYS A 137 26.64 -25.43 -11.85
CA LYS A 137 25.95 -24.24 -12.32
C LYS A 137 26.75 -23.01 -11.91
N HIS A 138 26.49 -21.90 -12.58
CA HIS A 138 27.19 -20.65 -12.36
C HIS A 138 26.21 -19.50 -12.15
N ILE A 139 26.51 -18.62 -11.20
CA ILE A 139 25.80 -17.35 -11.04
C ILE A 139 26.79 -16.20 -10.82
N THR A 140 26.61 -15.14 -11.60
CA THR A 140 27.19 -13.83 -11.31
C THR A 140 26.06 -12.82 -11.22
N LEU A 141 25.92 -12.15 -10.07
CA LEU A 141 24.99 -11.03 -9.90
C LEU A 141 25.72 -9.81 -9.37
N THR A 142 25.20 -8.64 -9.73
CA THR A 142 25.72 -7.33 -9.33
C THR A 142 24.55 -6.41 -9.09
N ALA A 143 24.48 -5.73 -7.94
CA ALA A 143 23.39 -4.80 -7.65
C ALA A 143 23.81 -3.67 -6.70
N PRO A 144 23.19 -2.49 -6.79
CA PRO A 144 23.08 -1.58 -5.65
C PRO A 144 22.17 -2.22 -4.58
N LEU A 145 22.50 -2.05 -3.30
CA LEU A 145 21.72 -2.57 -2.18
C LEU A 145 20.53 -1.66 -1.81
N ARG A 146 20.03 -0.85 -2.74
CA ARG A 146 18.83 0.00 -2.62
C ARG A 146 18.02 -0.09 -3.91
N SER A 147 16.69 -0.02 -3.80
CA SER A 147 15.78 0.12 -4.94
C SER A 147 15.74 1.55 -5.49
N SER A 148 15.85 2.58 -4.64
CA SER A 148 15.74 3.99 -5.03
C SER A 148 16.72 4.93 -4.31
N SER A 149 16.98 6.12 -4.87
CA SER A 149 17.77 7.22 -4.30
C SER A 149 17.17 8.58 -4.65
N LYS A 150 17.16 9.52 -3.69
CA LYS A 150 16.70 10.91 -3.89
C LYS A 150 17.91 11.84 -4.06
N GLY A 151 18.18 12.22 -5.31
CA GLY A 151 19.28 13.12 -5.70
C GLY A 151 19.94 12.74 -7.02
N LEU A 152 20.01 13.67 -7.97
CA LEU A 152 20.73 13.48 -9.24
C LEU A 152 22.23 13.23 -9.02
N GLN A 153 22.83 13.89 -8.02
CA GLN A 153 24.13 13.50 -7.51
C GLN A 153 23.95 12.37 -6.48
N THR A 154 24.21 11.13 -6.90
CA THR A 154 24.17 9.94 -6.03
C THR A 154 25.59 9.40 -5.83
N SER A 155 25.91 8.97 -4.61
CA SER A 155 27.19 8.34 -4.29
C SER A 155 27.04 6.84 -4.06
N PHE A 156 27.91 6.04 -4.66
CA PHE A 156 27.98 4.59 -4.52
C PHE A 156 29.32 4.17 -3.89
N VAL A 157 29.40 2.98 -3.31
CA VAL A 157 30.66 2.37 -2.88
C VAL A 157 30.63 0.86 -3.12
N LEU A 158 31.66 0.30 -3.76
CA LEU A 158 31.87 -1.15 -3.78
C LEU A 158 32.95 -1.48 -2.76
N SER A 159 32.54 -1.96 -1.59
CA SER A 159 33.48 -2.41 -0.57
C SER A 159 34.04 -3.80 -0.88
N ALA A 160 35.29 -4.06 -0.51
CA ALA A 160 35.90 -5.38 -0.71
C ALA A 160 35.13 -6.50 0.02
N SER A 161 34.49 -6.19 1.14
CA SER A 161 33.61 -7.10 1.90
C SER A 161 32.31 -7.49 1.17
N ASN A 162 31.94 -6.76 0.12
CA ASN A 162 30.71 -6.95 -0.64
C ASN A 162 30.95 -7.67 -1.98
N ILE A 163 32.15 -8.20 -2.19
CA ILE A 163 32.50 -9.07 -3.32
C ILE A 163 32.55 -10.51 -2.81
N PHE A 164 31.50 -11.26 -3.09
CA PHE A 164 31.32 -12.63 -2.65
C PHE A 164 31.71 -13.58 -3.78
N ASN A 165 33.00 -13.95 -3.82
CA ASN A 165 33.53 -14.92 -4.77
C ASN A 165 33.74 -16.28 -4.09
N THR A 166 33.14 -17.35 -4.64
CA THR A 166 33.31 -18.73 -4.15
C THR A 166 34.18 -19.60 -5.06
N THR A 167 34.53 -19.07 -6.23
CA THR A 167 35.27 -19.73 -7.32
C THR A 167 36.78 -19.53 -7.16
N ASP A 168 37.57 -20.33 -7.89
CA ASP A 168 39.01 -20.12 -8.03
C ASP A 168 39.38 -19.03 -9.06
N ARG A 169 38.40 -18.47 -9.80
CA ARG A 169 38.61 -17.42 -10.81
C ARG A 169 38.65 -16.06 -10.15
N VAL A 170 39.76 -15.33 -10.31
CA VAL A 170 39.92 -14.00 -9.70
C VAL A 170 39.26 -12.94 -10.59
N ILE A 171 38.44 -12.07 -9.99
CA ILE A 171 37.95 -10.84 -10.64
C ILE A 171 39.10 -9.82 -10.61
N GLU A 172 39.82 -9.67 -11.72
CA GLU A 172 40.97 -8.75 -11.82
C GLU A 172 40.55 -7.28 -11.92
N SER A 173 39.45 -7.00 -12.63
CA SER A 173 38.94 -5.64 -12.75
C SER A 173 37.42 -5.57 -12.85
N ILE A 174 36.89 -4.46 -12.36
CA ILE A 174 35.47 -4.17 -12.29
C ILE A 174 35.26 -2.83 -12.97
N GLN A 175 34.44 -2.83 -14.01
CA GLN A 175 34.01 -1.63 -14.71
C GLN A 175 32.50 -1.48 -14.53
N VAL A 176 32.02 -0.25 -14.30
CA VAL A 176 30.58 0.02 -14.17
C VAL A 176 30.19 1.22 -15.01
N ASP A 177 29.18 1.04 -15.86
CA ASP A 177 28.39 2.11 -16.43
C ASP A 177 27.17 2.32 -15.53
N PHE A 178 26.98 3.55 -15.06
CA PHE A 178 25.89 3.89 -14.15
C PHE A 178 24.67 4.49 -14.86
N ASN A 179 24.66 4.53 -16.20
CA ASN A 179 23.64 5.20 -17.01
C ASN A 179 23.60 6.75 -16.85
N ASP A 180 24.74 7.36 -16.54
CA ASP A 180 24.93 8.83 -16.49
C ASP A 180 25.50 9.42 -17.79
N GLY A 181 25.69 8.58 -18.81
CA GLY A 181 26.31 8.98 -20.09
C GLY A 181 27.84 9.05 -20.07
N ALA A 182 28.49 8.77 -18.94
CA ALA A 182 29.96 8.68 -18.87
C ALA A 182 30.52 7.35 -19.40
N GLY A 183 29.68 6.32 -19.53
CA GLY A 183 30.08 4.97 -19.92
C GLY A 183 30.78 4.20 -18.80
N PHE A 184 31.42 3.10 -19.16
CA PHE A 184 32.17 2.24 -18.24
C PHE A 184 33.35 2.96 -17.57
N ARG A 185 33.31 3.05 -16.22
CA ARG A 185 34.41 3.51 -15.37
C ARG A 185 35.04 2.35 -14.60
N ASN A 186 36.37 2.33 -14.49
CA ASN A 186 37.06 1.41 -13.59
C ASN A 186 36.70 1.73 -12.13
N ILE A 187 36.33 0.71 -11.35
CA ILE A 187 36.02 0.84 -9.94
C ILE A 187 37.26 0.59 -9.08
N VAL A 188 37.51 1.51 -8.13
CA VAL A 188 38.47 1.31 -7.05
C VAL A 188 37.68 0.93 -5.80
N LEU A 189 38.04 -0.19 -5.18
CA LEU A 189 37.34 -0.71 -4.01
C LEU A 189 37.47 0.23 -2.79
N ASP A 190 36.45 0.20 -1.94
CA ASP A 190 36.38 0.96 -0.68
C ASP A 190 36.50 2.49 -0.86
N GLN A 191 36.21 2.99 -2.07
CA GLN A 191 36.15 4.43 -2.39
C GLN A 191 34.77 4.84 -2.89
N ASN A 192 34.33 6.03 -2.48
CA ASN A 192 33.08 6.61 -2.96
C ASN A 192 33.20 6.97 -4.45
N ILE A 193 32.23 6.49 -5.21
CA ILE A 193 32.00 6.82 -6.62
C ILE A 193 30.89 7.85 -6.62
N VAL A 194 31.13 9.05 -7.14
CA VAL A 194 30.09 10.07 -7.32
C VAL A 194 29.61 10.01 -8.76
N VAL A 195 28.29 9.97 -8.93
CA VAL A 195 27.59 9.86 -10.20
C VAL A 195 26.60 11.02 -10.28
N ASP A 196 26.68 11.79 -11.36
CA ASP A 196 25.84 12.97 -11.61
C ASP A 196 24.90 12.67 -12.78
N TYR A 197 23.63 12.37 -12.48
CA TYR A 197 22.60 12.10 -13.47
C TYR A 197 22.07 13.39 -14.12
N LEU A 198 21.73 13.33 -15.41
CA LEU A 198 21.12 14.46 -16.12
C LEU A 198 19.63 14.64 -15.82
N GLU A 199 18.94 13.54 -15.52
CA GLU A 199 17.50 13.48 -15.29
C GLU A 199 17.17 12.35 -14.31
N ALA A 200 16.03 12.47 -13.63
CA ALA A 200 15.45 11.42 -12.78
C ALA A 200 15.01 10.18 -13.61
N GLY A 201 14.43 9.18 -12.96
CA GLY A 201 13.94 7.96 -13.59
C GLY A 201 14.86 6.75 -13.38
N LYS A 202 14.31 5.56 -13.67
CA LYS A 202 14.98 4.25 -13.61
C LYS A 202 16.30 4.22 -14.38
N LYS A 203 17.39 3.86 -13.69
CA LYS A 203 18.74 3.74 -14.26
C LYS A 203 19.19 2.28 -14.25
N GLU A 204 19.56 1.76 -15.41
CA GLU A 204 20.18 0.44 -15.53
C GLU A 204 21.70 0.55 -15.33
N ILE A 205 22.15 0.09 -14.16
CA ILE A 205 23.57 0.00 -13.78
C ILE A 205 24.15 -1.28 -14.40
N THR A 206 25.05 -1.12 -15.36
CA THR A 206 25.71 -2.22 -16.07
C THR A 206 27.10 -2.45 -15.50
N PHE A 207 27.31 -3.62 -14.91
CA PHE A 207 28.61 -4.08 -14.44
C PHE A 207 29.27 -4.93 -15.51
N LYS A 208 30.56 -4.70 -15.72
CA LYS A 208 31.45 -5.53 -16.54
C LYS A 208 32.61 -5.98 -15.66
N LEU A 209 32.68 -7.27 -15.39
CA LEU A 209 33.75 -7.92 -14.63
C LEU A 209 34.71 -8.54 -15.64
N THR A 210 36.02 -8.37 -15.45
CA THR A 210 37.04 -9.11 -16.20
C THR A 210 37.79 -10.02 -15.24
N LEU A 211 37.86 -11.30 -15.59
CA LEU A 211 38.52 -12.34 -14.81
C LEU A 211 39.99 -12.51 -15.24
N ASP A 212 40.76 -13.19 -14.40
CA ASP A 212 42.16 -13.62 -14.63
C ASP A 212 42.39 -14.49 -15.88
N SER A 213 41.31 -15.00 -16.48
CA SER A 213 41.29 -15.73 -17.74
C SER A 213 41.10 -14.85 -18.99
N ASP A 214 41.11 -13.52 -18.85
CA ASP A 214 40.61 -12.51 -19.80
C ASP A 214 39.09 -12.64 -20.12
N GLU A 215 38.36 -13.57 -19.49
CA GLU A 215 36.90 -13.69 -19.62
C GLU A 215 36.21 -12.41 -19.13
N THR A 216 35.19 -11.97 -19.86
CA THR A 216 34.40 -10.78 -19.50
C THR A 216 32.95 -11.16 -19.26
N ILE A 217 32.44 -10.87 -18.06
CA ILE A 217 31.05 -11.09 -17.66
C ILE A 217 30.36 -9.74 -17.56
N ILE A 218 29.19 -9.59 -18.21
CA ILE A 218 28.36 -8.39 -18.14
C ILE A 218 27.06 -8.72 -17.39
N ARG A 219 26.65 -7.85 -16.46
CA ARG A 219 25.42 -7.98 -15.67
C ARG A 219 24.73 -6.63 -15.49
N HIS A 220 23.41 -6.68 -15.35
CA HIS A 220 22.54 -5.52 -15.35
C HIS A 220 21.71 -5.48 -14.07
N SER A 221 21.55 -4.30 -13.48
CA SER A 221 20.70 -4.07 -12.31
C SER A 221 20.04 -2.70 -12.37
N ASN A 222 18.90 -2.52 -11.69
CA ASN A 222 18.18 -1.25 -11.70
C ASN A 222 18.25 -0.50 -10.36
N ILE A 223 18.23 0.83 -10.44
CA ILE A 223 17.93 1.74 -9.33
C ILE A 223 17.08 2.91 -9.82
N GLU A 224 16.08 3.31 -9.06
CA GLU A 224 15.26 4.49 -9.32
C GLU A 224 15.93 5.75 -8.77
N ILE A 225 16.10 6.80 -9.58
CA ILE A 225 16.70 8.07 -9.14
C ILE A 225 15.64 9.16 -9.19
N THR A 226 15.21 9.66 -8.03
CA THR A 226 14.27 10.78 -7.93
C THR A 226 15.00 12.10 -7.70
N TYR A 227 14.37 13.23 -8.01
CA TYR A 227 14.97 14.54 -7.77
C TYR A 227 15.03 14.85 -6.27
N SER A 228 16.17 15.37 -5.79
CA SER A 228 16.21 16.02 -4.48
C SER A 228 15.63 17.43 -4.53
N ASN A 229 15.27 17.97 -3.36
CA ASN A 229 14.73 19.34 -3.25
C ASN A 229 15.74 20.38 -3.78
N ALA A 230 17.04 20.09 -3.74
CA ALA A 230 18.08 20.92 -4.35
C ALA A 230 18.11 20.83 -5.88
N ASP A 231 17.89 19.63 -6.44
CA ASP A 231 17.76 19.43 -7.88
C ASP A 231 16.53 20.17 -8.41
N LEU A 232 15.37 19.99 -7.75
CA LEU A 232 14.11 20.66 -8.10
C LEU A 232 14.22 22.19 -8.06
N TYR A 233 14.93 22.74 -7.07
CA TYR A 233 15.23 24.16 -7.01
C TYR A 233 16.15 24.61 -8.16
N SER A 234 17.23 23.87 -8.43
CA SER A 234 18.22 24.28 -9.44
C SER A 234 17.74 24.14 -10.89
N LEU A 235 16.90 23.13 -11.18
CA LEU A 235 16.42 22.81 -12.53
C LEU A 235 15.07 23.46 -12.86
N PHE A 236 14.17 23.53 -11.88
CA PHE A 236 12.78 23.96 -12.09
C PHE A 236 12.37 25.18 -11.26
N ASN A 237 13.27 25.75 -10.46
CA ASN A 237 12.98 26.85 -9.52
C ASN A 237 11.83 26.51 -8.55
N ARG A 238 11.68 25.23 -8.21
CA ARG A 238 10.68 24.71 -7.27
C ARG A 238 11.22 24.71 -5.84
N VAL A 239 10.38 25.09 -4.87
CA VAL A 239 10.80 25.26 -3.48
C VAL A 239 10.03 24.28 -2.60
N ILE A 240 10.55 23.05 -2.51
CA ILE A 240 10.08 22.07 -1.53
C ILE A 240 10.73 22.36 -0.18
N THR A 241 9.90 22.59 0.83
CA THR A 241 10.33 22.87 2.21
C THR A 241 10.13 21.64 3.08
N THR A 242 11.23 21.02 3.51
CA THR A 242 11.22 19.98 4.54
C THR A 242 11.07 20.62 5.93
N PHE A 243 10.14 20.13 6.74
CA PHE A 243 9.84 20.66 8.07
C PHE A 243 9.49 19.55 9.06
N ASN A 244 9.53 19.86 10.36
CA ASN A 244 9.11 18.95 11.42
C ASN A 244 7.91 19.56 12.16
N ALA A 245 6.99 18.71 12.64
CA ALA A 245 5.91 19.17 13.51
C ALA A 245 6.47 19.69 14.85
N SER A 246 5.99 20.84 15.35
CA SER A 246 6.33 21.29 16.71
C SER A 246 5.64 20.45 17.80
N ILE A 247 4.52 19.80 17.46
CA ILE A 247 3.73 18.96 18.36
C ILE A 247 4.11 17.49 18.15
N THR A 248 4.49 16.82 19.23
CA THR A 248 4.70 15.36 19.26
C THR A 248 3.44 14.70 19.84
N PRO A 249 2.72 13.85 19.10
CA PRO A 249 1.60 13.11 19.66
C PRO A 249 2.10 12.03 20.64
N ASP A 250 1.33 11.75 21.68
CA ASP A 250 1.57 10.56 22.51
C ASP A 250 1.22 9.31 21.69
N LEU A 251 2.18 8.41 21.49
CA LEU A 251 2.00 7.13 20.80
C LEU A 251 2.16 5.93 21.75
N SER A 252 2.31 6.17 23.05
CA SER A 252 2.49 5.08 24.04
C SER A 252 1.33 4.07 24.11
N PRO A 253 0.05 4.42 23.79
CA PRO A 253 -1.02 3.41 23.66
C PRO A 253 -0.84 2.42 22.50
N TYR A 254 0.05 2.71 21.54
CA TYR A 254 0.45 1.77 20.49
C TYR A 254 1.65 0.89 20.90
N GLY A 255 2.25 1.14 22.06
CA GLY A 255 3.48 0.46 22.53
C GLY A 255 4.77 1.23 22.25
N GLU A 256 4.71 2.41 21.61
CA GLU A 256 5.88 3.26 21.39
C GLU A 256 6.48 3.72 22.74
N THR A 257 7.73 3.34 23.01
CA THR A 257 8.41 3.70 24.27
C THR A 257 8.82 5.18 24.35
N VAL A 258 9.05 5.81 23.20
CA VAL A 258 9.34 7.24 23.04
C VAL A 258 8.58 7.69 21.80
N SER A 259 7.80 8.77 21.91
CA SER A 259 7.15 9.39 20.75
C SER A 259 8.03 10.48 20.16
N TYR A 260 8.00 10.62 18.84
CA TYR A 260 8.78 11.60 18.08
C TYR A 260 7.87 12.42 17.15
N PRO A 261 8.22 13.68 16.84
CA PRO A 261 7.51 14.46 15.83
C PRO A 261 7.70 13.84 14.44
N GLY A 262 6.74 14.09 13.55
CA GLY A 262 6.87 13.75 12.12
C GLY A 262 7.78 14.73 11.39
N THR A 263 8.29 14.28 10.24
CA THR A 263 8.92 15.11 9.22
C THR A 263 8.05 15.09 7.96
N GLY A 264 7.79 16.26 7.38
CA GLY A 264 6.99 16.44 6.17
C GLY A 264 7.71 17.29 5.14
N GLU A 265 7.22 17.27 3.91
CA GLU A 265 7.64 18.17 2.84
C GLU A 265 6.43 18.90 2.26
N TYR A 266 6.57 20.19 1.95
CA TYR A 266 5.51 20.94 1.29
C TYR A 266 6.02 21.86 0.18
N GLU A 267 5.15 22.13 -0.79
CA GLU A 267 5.34 23.13 -1.84
C GLU A 267 4.07 23.99 -1.99
N VAL A 268 4.25 25.24 -2.41
CA VAL A 268 3.15 26.19 -2.64
C VAL A 268 3.11 26.55 -4.13
N TYR A 269 2.08 26.09 -4.82
CA TYR A 269 1.76 26.44 -6.20
C TYR A 269 0.88 27.69 -6.21
N LEU A 270 1.52 28.85 -6.26
CA LEU A 270 0.83 30.14 -6.23
C LEU A 270 -0.16 30.33 -7.39
N SER A 271 -1.20 31.11 -7.14
CA SER A 271 -2.11 31.66 -8.14
C SER A 271 -1.38 32.56 -9.17
N ALA A 272 -2.05 32.89 -10.27
CA ALA A 272 -1.48 33.74 -11.33
C ALA A 272 -1.07 35.15 -10.89
N ASP A 273 -1.57 35.66 -9.76
CA ASP A 273 -1.15 36.94 -9.17
C ASP A 273 0.15 36.88 -8.37
N ASN A 274 0.67 35.67 -8.09
CA ASN A 274 1.85 35.39 -7.27
C ASN A 274 1.75 35.92 -5.82
N VAL A 275 0.54 35.95 -5.25
CA VAL A 275 0.30 36.28 -3.84
C VAL A 275 -0.31 35.08 -3.15
N LEU A 276 0.34 34.57 -2.09
CA LEU A 276 -0.27 33.58 -1.20
C LEU A 276 -1.40 34.25 -0.43
N ASP A 277 -2.66 34.01 -0.81
CA ASP A 277 -3.83 34.63 -0.19
C ASP A 277 -5.01 33.66 0.03
N LYS A 278 -5.19 32.65 -0.82
CA LYS A 278 -6.35 31.73 -0.84
C LYS A 278 -5.88 30.27 -0.88
N PRO A 279 -5.31 29.73 0.20
CA PRO A 279 -4.69 28.41 0.19
C PRO A 279 -5.72 27.26 0.21
N ILE A 280 -5.49 26.29 -0.68
CA ILE A 280 -6.11 24.97 -0.73
C ILE A 280 -5.01 23.96 -0.38
N PHE A 281 -5.15 23.29 0.76
CA PHE A 281 -4.20 22.27 1.21
C PHE A 281 -4.61 20.92 0.62
N LEU A 282 -3.72 20.29 -0.13
CA LEU A 282 -3.83 18.89 -0.56
C LEU A 282 -2.93 18.04 0.35
N VAL A 283 -3.52 17.06 1.03
CA VAL A 283 -2.82 16.21 2.00
C VAL A 283 -2.64 14.83 1.40
N ASP A 284 -1.41 14.32 1.28
CA ASP A 284 -1.20 12.99 0.71
C ASP A 284 -1.88 11.87 1.53
N GLY A 285 -2.20 10.79 0.83
CA GLY A 285 -2.76 9.57 1.34
C GLY A 285 -1.70 8.59 1.84
N PHE A 286 -1.99 7.31 1.64
CA PHE A 286 -1.12 6.20 2.00
C PHE A 286 -0.07 6.00 0.90
N ASP A 287 1.22 6.09 1.24
CA ASP A 287 2.31 5.97 0.27
C ASP A 287 3.50 5.12 0.78
N PRO A 288 3.40 3.78 0.70
CA PRO A 288 4.54 2.90 1.01
C PRO A 288 5.72 3.20 0.09
N GLY A 289 6.85 3.59 0.69
CA GLY A 289 8.10 3.81 -0.02
C GLY A 289 8.39 5.25 -0.45
N ASP A 290 7.55 6.25 -0.13
CA ASP A 290 7.65 7.63 -0.68
C ASP A 290 7.73 7.58 -2.22
N GLY A 291 6.81 6.79 -2.80
CA GLY A 291 6.72 6.48 -4.22
C GLY A 291 6.09 7.60 -5.06
N ARG A 292 5.42 8.57 -4.43
CA ARG A 292 4.88 9.77 -5.08
C ARG A 292 5.53 11.04 -4.54
N ASP A 293 6.32 11.70 -5.37
CA ASP A 293 6.78 13.04 -5.05
C ASP A 293 5.65 14.09 -5.20
N ILE A 294 5.94 15.33 -4.80
CA ILE A 294 4.98 16.45 -4.88
C ILE A 294 4.49 16.70 -6.33
N THR A 295 5.27 16.38 -7.37
CA THR A 295 4.76 16.42 -8.76
C THR A 295 3.74 15.32 -8.98
N GLY A 296 4.02 14.08 -8.61
CA GLY A 296 3.06 12.98 -8.69
C GLY A 296 1.74 13.30 -7.98
N LEU A 297 1.80 13.97 -6.82
CA LEU A 297 0.61 14.42 -6.09
C LEU A 297 -0.19 15.53 -6.82
N TYR A 298 0.47 16.44 -7.54
CA TYR A 298 -0.21 17.43 -8.38
C TYR A 298 -0.77 16.79 -9.66
N ASP A 299 -0.07 15.81 -10.23
CA ASP A 299 -0.49 15.09 -11.43
C ASP A 299 -1.71 14.19 -11.16
N LEU A 300 -1.87 13.68 -9.92
CA LEU A 300 -3.11 13.03 -9.45
C LEU A 300 -4.33 13.97 -9.41
N LEU A 301 -4.15 15.29 -9.54
CA LEU A 301 -5.27 16.21 -9.76
C LEU A 301 -5.77 16.23 -11.22
N GLY A 302 -5.14 15.42 -12.10
CA GLY A 302 -5.54 15.24 -13.49
C GLY A 302 -6.83 14.44 -13.67
N PHE A 303 -7.64 14.82 -14.65
CA PHE A 303 -8.88 14.12 -15.02
C PHE A 303 -9.19 14.26 -16.52
N ASP A 304 -10.08 13.40 -17.04
CA ASP A 304 -10.64 13.58 -18.39
C ASP A 304 -11.83 14.54 -18.34
N ASP A 305 -11.71 15.65 -19.06
CA ASP A 305 -12.78 16.58 -19.39
C ASP A 305 -13.17 16.37 -20.86
N ASN A 306 -14.24 15.60 -21.08
CA ASN A 306 -14.84 15.38 -22.39
C ASN A 306 -13.85 14.90 -23.49
N GLY A 307 -12.91 14.02 -23.12
CA GLY A 307 -11.85 13.52 -24.02
C GLY A 307 -10.60 14.40 -24.10
N THR A 308 -10.45 15.37 -23.20
CA THR A 308 -9.23 16.19 -23.06
C THR A 308 -8.72 16.18 -21.62
N THR A 309 -7.41 16.09 -21.43
CA THR A 309 -6.82 16.11 -20.09
C THR A 309 -6.89 17.51 -19.48
N SER A 310 -7.45 17.59 -18.28
CA SER A 310 -7.55 18.80 -17.44
C SER A 310 -7.00 18.49 -16.04
N ASN A 311 -6.78 19.52 -15.20
CA ASN A 311 -6.21 19.36 -13.85
C ASN A 311 -6.91 20.29 -12.84
N LEU A 312 -7.43 19.74 -11.74
CA LEU A 312 -8.16 20.51 -10.71
C LEU A 312 -7.28 21.61 -10.07
N GLY A 313 -5.99 21.36 -9.87
CA GLY A 313 -5.03 22.32 -9.34
C GLY A 313 -4.84 23.54 -10.26
N ASP A 314 -4.74 23.30 -11.58
CA ASP A 314 -4.64 24.39 -12.57
C ASP A 314 -5.95 25.21 -12.67
N LEU A 315 -7.10 24.55 -12.55
CA LEU A 315 -8.42 25.21 -12.56
C LEU A 315 -8.58 26.15 -11.36
N VAL A 316 -8.32 25.69 -10.12
CA VAL A 316 -8.45 26.55 -8.93
C VAL A 316 -7.41 27.69 -8.92
N ARG A 317 -6.21 27.46 -9.45
CA ARG A 317 -5.18 28.51 -9.59
C ARG A 317 -5.53 29.57 -10.64
N THR A 318 -6.32 29.20 -11.64
CA THR A 318 -6.91 30.15 -12.61
C THR A 318 -7.95 31.07 -11.95
N GLU A 319 -8.72 30.53 -10.99
CA GLU A 319 -9.67 31.28 -10.16
C GLU A 319 -9.00 32.03 -8.97
N GLY A 320 -7.67 32.06 -8.94
CA GLY A 320 -6.90 32.81 -7.94
C GLY A 320 -6.81 32.12 -6.58
N PHE A 321 -6.77 30.79 -6.52
CA PHE A 321 -6.40 30.05 -5.32
C PHE A 321 -4.95 29.57 -5.38
N ASP A 322 -4.33 29.32 -4.23
CA ASP A 322 -2.99 28.74 -4.12
C ASP A 322 -3.10 27.27 -3.71
N VAL A 323 -2.36 26.36 -4.34
CA VAL A 323 -2.37 24.93 -3.94
C VAL A 323 -1.14 24.64 -3.07
N VAL A 324 -1.37 24.21 -1.83
CA VAL A 324 -0.33 23.81 -0.87
C VAL A 324 -0.35 22.29 -0.77
N ILE A 325 0.66 21.59 -1.25
CA ILE A 325 0.73 20.12 -1.18
C ILE A 325 1.57 19.72 0.04
N LEU A 326 1.10 18.76 0.82
CA LEU A 326 1.83 18.13 1.93
C LEU A 326 2.14 16.65 1.59
N ASN A 327 3.44 16.34 1.46
CA ASN A 327 3.99 14.98 1.34
C ASN A 327 4.59 14.50 2.68
N PHE A 328 4.63 13.18 2.87
CA PHE A 328 5.21 12.49 4.03
C PHE A 328 6.43 11.64 3.61
N PRO A 329 7.63 12.23 3.45
CA PRO A 329 8.75 11.57 2.79
C PRO A 329 9.36 10.43 3.61
N ILE A 330 10.22 9.62 2.99
CA ILE A 330 11.18 8.80 3.75
C ILE A 330 12.25 9.71 4.34
N TYR A 331 12.45 9.64 5.66
CA TYR A 331 13.46 10.41 6.38
C TYR A 331 14.25 9.56 7.37
N THR A 332 15.46 10.00 7.70
CA THR A 332 16.24 9.41 8.80
C THR A 332 16.08 10.27 10.05
N ARG A 333 15.53 9.69 11.12
CA ARG A 333 15.30 10.37 12.39
C ARG A 333 16.63 10.63 13.10
N THR A 334 16.88 11.88 13.47
CA THR A 334 18.16 12.34 14.05
C THR A 334 18.45 11.81 15.45
N ALA A 335 17.44 11.35 16.19
CA ALA A 335 17.58 10.91 17.58
C ALA A 335 18.24 9.51 17.71
N ASP A 336 17.99 8.63 16.75
CA ASP A 336 18.33 7.20 16.82
C ASP A 336 18.77 6.59 15.47
N ALA A 337 18.87 7.41 14.41
CA ALA A 337 19.17 7.01 13.04
C ALA A 337 18.17 6.01 12.43
N ALA A 338 16.96 5.90 12.98
CA ALA A 338 15.90 5.10 12.38
C ALA A 338 15.47 5.68 11.03
N VAL A 339 15.38 4.84 9.99
CA VAL A 339 14.72 5.18 8.73
C VAL A 339 13.22 5.06 8.95
N ILE A 340 12.50 6.16 8.71
CA ILE A 340 11.05 6.26 8.86
C ILE A 340 10.45 6.53 7.48
N ASP A 341 9.45 5.74 7.13
CA ASP A 341 8.60 5.96 5.96
C ASP A 341 7.38 6.77 6.41
N GLY A 342 7.33 8.04 6.02
CA GLY A 342 6.27 8.97 6.42
C GLY A 342 4.91 8.61 5.82
N GLY A 343 4.88 8.06 4.60
CA GLY A 343 3.65 7.74 3.85
C GLY A 343 2.83 6.61 4.48
N VAL A 344 3.40 5.89 5.46
CA VAL A 344 2.74 4.79 6.18
C VAL A 344 2.87 4.88 7.72
N ASP A 345 3.31 6.04 8.23
CA ASP A 345 3.49 6.31 9.65
C ASP A 345 2.13 6.49 10.39
N PHE A 346 2.16 6.69 11.71
CA PHE A 346 0.96 6.93 12.50
C PHE A 346 0.18 8.16 12.03
N ILE A 347 -1.12 8.00 11.80
CA ILE A 347 -2.02 9.07 11.34
C ILE A 347 -1.97 10.30 12.26
N GLU A 348 -1.82 10.13 13.58
CA GLU A 348 -1.67 11.27 14.51
C GLU A 348 -0.34 12.02 14.33
N ARG A 349 0.74 11.34 13.94
CA ARG A 349 2.05 11.98 13.69
C ARG A 349 2.00 12.82 12.42
N ASN A 350 1.37 12.28 11.37
CA ASN A 350 1.13 13.00 10.12
C ASN A 350 0.11 14.14 10.30
N ALA A 351 -0.89 13.98 11.17
CA ALA A 351 -1.82 15.06 11.51
C ALA A 351 -1.13 16.26 12.17
N MET A 352 -0.12 16.04 13.03
CA MET A 352 0.63 17.15 13.64
C MET A 352 1.48 17.93 12.64
N LEU A 353 1.91 17.31 11.52
CA LEU A 353 2.54 18.03 10.41
C LEU A 353 1.54 18.96 9.70
N LEU A 354 0.31 18.51 9.48
CA LEU A 354 -0.73 19.37 8.90
C LEU A 354 -1.11 20.53 9.84
N VAL A 355 -1.19 20.30 11.16
CA VAL A 355 -1.39 21.38 12.14
C VAL A 355 -0.26 22.43 12.05
N GLU A 356 1.00 22.00 11.98
CA GLU A 356 2.14 22.89 11.81
C GLU A 356 2.08 23.67 10.48
N LEU A 357 1.71 23.00 9.39
CA LEU A 357 1.62 23.59 8.05
C LEU A 357 0.48 24.61 7.94
N ILE A 358 -0.70 24.33 8.51
CA ILE A 358 -1.83 25.28 8.57
C ILE A 358 -1.39 26.56 9.31
N ASN A 359 -0.75 26.43 10.47
CA ASN A 359 -0.25 27.58 11.22
C ASN A 359 0.82 28.37 10.44
N THR A 360 1.72 27.65 9.76
CA THR A 360 2.80 28.24 8.95
C THR A 360 2.24 29.06 7.79
N ILE A 361 1.29 28.51 7.04
CA ILE A 361 0.66 29.17 5.89
C ILE A 361 -0.27 30.30 6.34
N ASN A 362 -1.06 30.13 7.42
CA ASN A 362 -1.89 31.21 7.96
C ASN A 362 -1.07 32.41 8.45
N ALA A 363 0.15 32.17 8.97
CA ALA A 363 1.06 33.25 9.36
C ALA A 363 1.76 33.95 8.17
N GLN A 364 1.72 33.35 6.98
CA GLN A 364 2.39 33.85 5.76
C GLN A 364 1.41 34.46 4.75
N LYS A 365 0.16 33.98 4.69
CA LYS A 365 -0.83 34.42 3.70
C LYS A 365 -1.24 35.88 3.90
N VAL A 366 -1.56 36.53 2.79
CA VAL A 366 -2.00 37.93 2.74
C VAL A 366 -3.53 37.97 2.82
N GLY A 367 -4.07 38.86 3.66
CA GLY A 367 -5.52 38.99 3.82
C GLY A 367 -6.09 38.03 4.86
N THR A 368 -7.35 37.64 4.66
CA THR A 368 -8.13 36.87 5.65
C THR A 368 -9.04 35.82 4.99
N ALA A 369 -8.69 35.33 3.79
CA ALA A 369 -9.47 34.28 3.16
C ALA A 369 -9.27 32.96 3.93
N GLU A 370 -10.36 32.22 4.10
CA GLU A 370 -10.34 30.96 4.84
C GLU A 370 -9.93 29.80 3.91
N ASN A 371 -9.10 28.94 4.47
CA ASN A 371 -8.47 27.80 3.82
C ASN A 371 -9.54 26.80 3.34
N VAL A 372 -9.18 26.07 2.30
CA VAL A 372 -9.82 24.78 1.95
C VAL A 372 -8.82 23.66 2.26
N ILE A 373 -9.29 22.52 2.75
CA ILE A 373 -8.45 21.32 2.92
C ILE A 373 -9.09 20.16 2.16
N ILE A 374 -8.32 19.50 1.30
CA ILE A 374 -8.69 18.31 0.55
C ILE A 374 -7.85 17.14 1.07
N GLY A 375 -8.52 16.14 1.62
CA GLY A 375 -7.91 14.93 2.17
C GLY A 375 -8.29 13.69 1.37
N PRO A 376 -7.57 13.34 0.29
CA PRO A 376 -7.67 12.05 -0.38
C PRO A 376 -7.21 10.90 0.53
N SER A 377 -7.91 9.76 0.50
CA SER A 377 -7.51 8.52 1.16
C SER A 377 -7.17 8.71 2.65
N MET A 378 -6.02 8.20 3.13
CA MET A 378 -5.49 8.44 4.48
C MET A 378 -5.36 9.94 4.82
N GLY A 379 -5.12 10.81 3.83
CA GLY A 379 -5.09 12.27 3.96
C GLY A 379 -6.41 12.82 4.51
N GLY A 380 -7.54 12.15 4.27
CA GLY A 380 -8.84 12.46 4.88
C GLY A 380 -8.91 12.12 6.38
N LEU A 381 -8.21 11.08 6.84
CA LEU A 381 -8.08 10.78 8.27
C LEU A 381 -7.11 11.73 8.97
N ILE A 382 -5.99 12.04 8.31
CA ILE A 382 -4.98 13.01 8.75
C ILE A 382 -5.60 14.40 8.92
N SER A 383 -6.32 14.89 7.90
CA SER A 383 -7.01 16.19 7.95
C SER A 383 -8.15 16.23 8.97
N ARG A 384 -8.96 15.16 9.07
CA ARG A 384 -9.96 15.02 10.15
C ARG A 384 -9.31 15.11 11.53
N TYR A 385 -8.23 14.37 11.78
CA TYR A 385 -7.55 14.41 13.07
C TYR A 385 -6.97 15.80 13.36
N ALA A 386 -6.29 16.42 12.39
CA ALA A 386 -5.66 17.73 12.54
C ALA A 386 -6.67 18.84 12.87
N LEU A 387 -7.78 18.91 12.12
CA LEU A 387 -8.85 19.87 12.36
C LEU A 387 -9.53 19.63 13.71
N ASN A 388 -9.94 18.38 14.01
CA ASN A 388 -10.50 18.02 15.32
C ASN A 388 -9.57 18.42 16.49
N TYR A 389 -8.26 18.21 16.32
CA TYR A 389 -7.25 18.57 17.33
C TYR A 389 -7.14 20.09 17.50
N MET A 390 -7.09 20.85 16.41
CA MET A 390 -7.02 22.31 16.47
C MET A 390 -8.27 22.90 17.15
N GLU A 391 -9.47 22.44 16.79
CA GLU A 391 -10.71 22.84 17.45
C GLU A 391 -10.72 22.50 18.94
N ASN A 392 -10.36 21.27 19.31
CA ASN A 392 -10.27 20.82 20.69
C ASN A 392 -9.29 21.66 21.54
N GLN A 393 -8.17 22.06 20.94
CA GLN A 393 -7.15 22.89 21.58
C GLN A 393 -7.42 24.41 21.44
N ASN A 394 -8.56 24.82 20.87
CA ASN A 394 -8.92 26.22 20.60
C ASN A 394 -7.89 26.97 19.72
N MET A 395 -7.24 26.24 18.81
CA MET A 395 -6.34 26.78 17.79
C MET A 395 -7.15 27.20 16.57
N ASN A 396 -7.01 28.45 16.12
CA ASN A 396 -7.69 28.92 14.91
C ASN A 396 -7.03 28.34 13.65
N HIS A 397 -7.71 27.41 13.00
CA HIS A 397 -7.25 26.80 11.74
C HIS A 397 -7.61 27.65 10.49
N GLU A 398 -8.45 28.68 10.63
CA GLU A 398 -8.92 29.55 9.53
C GLU A 398 -9.34 28.76 8.29
N THR A 399 -10.10 27.68 8.48
CA THR A 399 -10.55 26.80 7.39
C THR A 399 -12.05 26.87 7.32
N ARG A 400 -12.61 27.06 6.13
CA ARG A 400 -14.07 27.11 5.90
C ARG A 400 -14.63 25.82 5.33
N LEU A 401 -13.81 25.07 4.59
CA LEU A 401 -14.24 23.90 3.82
C LEU A 401 -13.23 22.76 3.99
N TRP A 402 -13.73 21.60 4.38
CA TRP A 402 -13.00 20.35 4.39
C TRP A 402 -13.67 19.35 3.45
N ILE A 403 -12.89 18.86 2.48
CA ILE A 403 -13.29 17.86 1.48
C ILE A 403 -12.62 16.54 1.85
N SER A 404 -13.40 15.61 2.39
CA SER A 404 -12.98 14.22 2.57
C SER A 404 -13.13 13.50 1.23
N PHE A 405 -12.03 13.00 0.65
CA PHE A 405 -12.06 12.34 -0.65
C PHE A 405 -11.67 10.86 -0.53
N ASP A 406 -12.67 9.99 -0.63
CA ASP A 406 -12.56 8.53 -0.57
C ASP A 406 -11.77 8.02 0.66
N ALA A 407 -12.00 8.66 1.81
CA ALA A 407 -11.21 8.46 3.02
C ALA A 407 -11.76 7.33 3.92
N PRO A 408 -10.92 6.40 4.43
CA PRO A 408 -11.39 5.22 5.17
C PRO A 408 -11.86 5.50 6.62
N HIS A 409 -12.93 6.27 6.83
CA HIS A 409 -13.38 6.66 8.18
C HIS A 409 -13.83 5.49 9.08
N HIS A 410 -14.29 4.37 8.51
CA HIS A 410 -14.52 3.11 9.23
C HIS A 410 -13.43 2.06 8.97
N GLY A 411 -12.39 2.43 8.23
CA GLY A 411 -11.28 1.59 7.82
C GLY A 411 -11.26 1.22 6.34
N ALA A 412 -10.12 0.69 5.91
CA ALA A 412 -9.84 0.19 4.56
C ALA A 412 -9.92 -1.35 4.53
N ASN A 413 -9.84 -1.91 3.34
CA ASN A 413 -9.85 -3.35 3.11
C ASN A 413 -8.74 -3.79 2.13
N VAL A 414 -8.03 -4.85 2.48
CA VAL A 414 -7.21 -5.62 1.54
C VAL A 414 -7.64 -7.08 1.74
N PRO A 415 -8.04 -7.84 0.69
CA PRO A 415 -8.57 -9.18 0.86
C PRO A 415 -7.71 -10.05 1.76
N ILE A 416 -8.29 -10.52 2.87
CA ILE A 416 -7.57 -11.24 3.92
C ILE A 416 -6.84 -12.49 3.38
N GLY A 417 -7.36 -13.08 2.30
CA GLY A 417 -6.73 -14.19 1.61
C GLY A 417 -5.42 -13.84 0.89
N PHE A 418 -5.25 -12.61 0.40
CA PHE A 418 -3.98 -12.09 -0.14
C PHE A 418 -3.01 -11.72 0.98
N GLN A 419 -3.48 -11.07 2.06
CA GLN A 419 -2.63 -10.78 3.22
C GLN A 419 -1.99 -12.07 3.78
N HIS A 420 -2.79 -13.15 3.87
CA HIS A 420 -2.31 -14.48 4.24
C HIS A 420 -1.28 -15.04 3.25
N GLN A 421 -1.55 -15.03 1.95
CA GLN A 421 -0.65 -15.60 0.93
C GLN A 421 0.70 -14.91 0.90
N PHE A 422 0.73 -13.58 0.82
CA PHE A 422 1.97 -12.84 0.74
C PHE A 422 2.79 -13.01 2.04
N ASN A 423 2.14 -13.03 3.21
CA ASN A 423 2.84 -13.28 4.48
C ASN A 423 3.41 -14.71 4.57
N PHE A 424 2.67 -15.72 4.11
CA PHE A 424 3.15 -17.10 4.11
C PHE A 424 4.28 -17.34 3.10
N LEU A 425 4.22 -16.73 1.89
CA LEU A 425 5.30 -16.83 0.91
C LEU A 425 6.55 -16.02 1.31
N ALA A 426 6.38 -14.89 2.00
CA ALA A 426 7.48 -14.03 2.47
C ALA A 426 8.21 -14.58 3.71
N PHE A 427 7.53 -15.35 4.58
CA PHE A 427 8.07 -15.75 5.90
C PHE A 427 7.80 -17.21 6.33
N GLY A 428 6.91 -17.95 5.66
CA GLY A 428 6.42 -19.27 6.10
C GLY A 428 7.04 -20.49 5.40
N LEU A 429 8.07 -20.28 4.59
CA LEU A 429 8.77 -21.29 3.79
C LEU A 429 10.18 -21.56 4.33
N ASP A 430 10.43 -21.30 5.62
CA ASP A 430 11.76 -21.40 6.25
C ASP A 430 12.11 -22.80 6.81
N ASP A 431 11.15 -23.73 6.84
CA ASP A 431 11.17 -24.93 7.67
C ASP A 431 11.48 -26.25 6.92
N PHE A 432 11.87 -26.19 5.65
CA PHE A 432 12.11 -27.40 4.86
C PHE A 432 13.33 -28.18 5.39
N TRP A 433 13.10 -29.46 5.73
CA TRP A 433 14.13 -30.34 6.29
C TRP A 433 15.41 -30.42 5.44
N VAL A 434 15.29 -30.41 4.10
CA VAL A 434 16.44 -30.46 3.19
C VAL A 434 16.63 -29.16 2.40
N LEU A 435 15.54 -28.55 1.92
CA LEU A 435 15.61 -27.33 1.10
C LEU A 435 15.97 -26.08 1.90
N GLY A 436 15.92 -26.13 3.24
CA GLY A 436 16.23 -24.98 4.08
C GLY A 436 15.23 -23.83 3.95
N ASP A 437 15.74 -22.61 3.83
CA ASP A 437 14.94 -21.39 3.72
C ASP A 437 14.58 -21.10 2.26
N GLN A 438 13.27 -21.14 1.98
CA GLN A 438 12.66 -20.91 0.67
C GLN A 438 11.70 -19.70 0.68
N ASN A 439 11.83 -18.80 1.67
CA ASN A 439 11.06 -17.55 1.72
C ASN A 439 11.37 -16.67 0.50
N VAL A 440 10.40 -15.88 0.05
CA VAL A 440 10.54 -14.94 -1.07
C VAL A 440 10.90 -13.55 -0.55
N GLU A 441 12.15 -13.13 -0.74
CA GLU A 441 12.65 -11.82 -0.30
C GLU A 441 11.92 -10.67 -1.03
N GLU A 442 11.54 -10.86 -2.29
CA GLU A 442 10.79 -9.89 -3.11
C GLU A 442 9.39 -9.55 -2.53
N LEU A 443 8.79 -10.42 -1.71
CA LEU A 443 7.47 -10.19 -1.10
C LEU A 443 7.55 -9.55 0.30
N GLN A 444 8.72 -9.50 0.93
CA GLN A 444 8.87 -8.91 2.26
C GLN A 444 8.49 -7.42 2.34
N PRO A 445 8.76 -6.55 1.34
CA PRO A 445 8.33 -5.15 1.35
C PRO A 445 6.80 -4.96 1.44
N ILE A 446 6.04 -5.82 0.76
CA ILE A 446 4.56 -5.83 0.82
C ILE A 446 4.08 -6.08 2.25
N ILE A 447 4.82 -6.88 3.02
CA ILE A 447 4.44 -7.22 4.39
C ILE A 447 4.98 -6.20 5.39
N ASP A 448 6.29 -6.00 5.44
CA ASP A 448 6.95 -5.21 6.47
C ASP A 448 6.88 -3.70 6.19
N GLY A 449 6.91 -3.29 4.93
CA GLY A 449 6.77 -1.90 4.50
C GLY A 449 5.30 -1.45 4.41
N MET A 450 4.41 -2.30 3.91
CA MET A 450 3.00 -1.95 3.72
C MET A 450 2.05 -2.54 4.79
N LEU A 451 1.83 -3.86 4.86
CA LEU A 451 0.74 -4.44 5.68
C LEU A 451 0.97 -4.42 7.20
N LYS A 452 2.22 -4.38 7.67
CA LYS A 452 2.61 -4.20 9.08
C LYS A 452 2.89 -2.73 9.44
N SER A 453 2.73 -1.79 8.51
CA SER A 453 2.92 -0.37 8.79
C SER A 453 1.96 0.15 9.87
N SER A 454 2.31 1.26 10.51
CA SER A 454 1.46 1.91 11.51
C SER A 454 0.10 2.29 10.93
N ALA A 455 0.10 2.92 9.75
CA ALA A 455 -1.09 3.29 9.01
C ALA A 455 -1.97 2.09 8.63
N ALA A 456 -1.40 1.00 8.09
CA ALA A 456 -2.18 -0.19 7.73
C ALA A 456 -2.83 -0.85 8.96
N ARG A 457 -2.10 -0.94 10.07
CA ARG A 457 -2.62 -1.43 11.37
C ARG A 457 -3.70 -0.51 11.96
N GLN A 458 -3.69 0.77 11.64
CA GLN A 458 -4.73 1.73 12.06
C GLN A 458 -5.97 1.69 11.16
N MET A 459 -5.82 1.38 9.88
CA MET A 459 -6.91 1.46 8.90
C MET A 459 -7.58 0.13 8.56
N LEU A 460 -6.86 -1.00 8.49
CA LEU A 460 -7.43 -2.25 7.98
C LEU A 460 -8.54 -2.79 8.89
N THR A 461 -9.70 -3.04 8.27
CA THR A 461 -10.91 -3.59 8.92
C THR A 461 -10.78 -5.07 9.27
N ASP A 462 -10.03 -5.80 8.45
CA ASP A 462 -9.56 -7.17 8.68
C ASP A 462 -8.05 -7.18 8.43
N GLN A 463 -7.24 -7.52 9.43
CA GLN A 463 -5.78 -7.42 9.36
C GLN A 463 -5.15 -8.71 9.87
N PHE A 464 -4.17 -9.23 9.13
CA PHE A 464 -3.70 -10.60 9.28
C PHE A 464 -3.04 -10.96 10.64
N GLU A 465 -2.40 -10.03 11.34
CA GLU A 465 -1.66 -10.31 12.58
C GLU A 465 -2.57 -10.87 13.71
N PRO A 466 -3.74 -10.28 14.01
CA PRO A 466 -4.77 -10.89 14.85
C PRO A 466 -5.22 -12.32 14.54
N HIS A 467 -5.02 -12.87 13.35
CA HIS A 467 -5.44 -14.25 13.02
C HIS A 467 -4.32 -15.27 13.22
N ILE A 468 -3.06 -14.82 13.21
CA ILE A 468 -1.88 -15.67 13.28
C ILE A 468 -1.77 -16.39 14.64
N THR A 469 -1.28 -17.62 14.59
CA THR A 469 -0.88 -18.36 15.79
C THR A 469 0.49 -17.90 16.31
N ASN A 470 0.64 -17.82 17.64
CA ASN A 470 1.91 -17.45 18.29
C ASN A 470 3.07 -18.46 18.07
N SER A 471 2.86 -19.53 17.30
CA SER A 471 3.83 -20.61 17.09
C SER A 471 4.81 -20.38 15.94
N ASP A 472 4.38 -19.73 14.86
CA ASP A 472 5.16 -19.63 13.61
C ASP A 472 5.09 -18.27 12.91
N GLY A 473 4.22 -17.35 13.34
CA GLY A 473 4.13 -16.02 12.72
C GLY A 473 3.42 -15.97 11.35
N VAL A 474 2.89 -17.11 10.87
CA VAL A 474 2.29 -17.20 9.53
C VAL A 474 0.97 -17.97 9.47
N THR A 475 0.79 -19.01 10.29
CA THR A 475 -0.39 -19.88 10.22
C THR A 475 -1.59 -19.23 10.88
N PHE A 476 -2.69 -19.15 10.13
CA PHE A 476 -3.96 -18.63 10.62
C PHE A 476 -4.66 -19.63 11.55
N ASN A 477 -5.22 -19.11 12.64
CA ASN A 477 -6.08 -19.88 13.55
C ASN A 477 -7.54 -19.81 13.07
N SER A 478 -8.09 -20.93 12.61
CA SER A 478 -9.50 -21.00 12.15
C SER A 478 -10.54 -20.69 13.24
N SER A 479 -10.16 -20.72 14.53
CA SER A 479 -11.03 -20.23 15.62
C SER A 479 -11.15 -18.70 15.64
N LEU A 480 -10.25 -18.00 14.96
CA LEU A 480 -10.15 -16.54 14.84
C LEU A 480 -10.60 -16.05 13.44
N ALA A 481 -11.40 -16.85 12.72
CA ALA A 481 -11.79 -16.59 11.33
C ALA A 481 -12.82 -15.45 11.12
N LEU A 482 -13.42 -14.86 12.17
CA LEU A 482 -14.19 -13.62 12.01
C LEU A 482 -13.26 -12.45 11.66
N PRO A 483 -13.73 -11.35 11.04
CA PRO A 483 -12.88 -10.23 10.72
C PRO A 483 -12.31 -9.56 11.99
N ARG A 484 -11.02 -9.21 11.97
CA ARG A 484 -10.32 -8.62 13.12
C ARG A 484 -9.35 -7.51 12.67
N ALA A 485 -9.71 -6.27 12.97
CA ALA A 485 -8.75 -5.17 12.91
C ALA A 485 -7.61 -5.37 13.94
N HIS A 486 -6.43 -4.83 13.63
CA HIS A 486 -5.33 -4.75 14.59
C HIS A 486 -5.71 -3.81 15.75
N PRO A 487 -5.26 -4.04 17.00
CA PRO A 487 -5.62 -3.20 18.16
C PRO A 487 -5.37 -1.69 18.00
N PHE A 488 -4.46 -1.31 17.10
CA PHE A 488 -4.18 0.09 16.77
C PHE A 488 -5.40 0.82 16.23
N LYS A 489 -6.24 0.17 15.40
CA LYS A 489 -7.46 0.79 14.88
C LYS A 489 -8.39 1.28 15.99
N ALA A 490 -8.61 0.46 17.02
CA ALA A 490 -9.47 0.83 18.16
C ALA A 490 -8.91 2.01 18.97
N VAL A 491 -7.58 2.16 19.04
CA VAL A 491 -6.93 3.32 19.67
C VAL A 491 -7.10 4.58 18.84
N LEU A 492 -6.91 4.51 17.51
CA LEU A 492 -7.12 5.65 16.60
C LEU A 492 -8.59 6.08 16.60
N ASP A 493 -9.53 5.15 16.43
CA ASP A 493 -10.97 5.42 16.42
C ASP A 493 -11.40 6.13 17.71
N ALA A 494 -10.93 5.67 18.87
CA ALA A 494 -11.22 6.29 20.16
C ALA A 494 -10.64 7.71 20.30
N ARG A 495 -9.48 7.98 19.69
CA ARG A 495 -8.86 9.31 19.67
C ARG A 495 -9.58 10.27 18.74
N MET A 496 -9.80 9.87 17.48
CA MET A 496 -10.51 10.69 16.48
C MET A 496 -11.90 11.09 16.95
N ASN A 497 -12.66 10.13 17.50
CA ASN A 497 -14.01 10.35 18.01
C ASN A 497 -14.05 11.06 19.38
N GLY A 498 -12.91 11.21 20.06
CA GLY A 498 -12.81 11.82 21.39
C GLY A 498 -12.36 13.29 21.40
N LEU A 499 -11.92 13.83 20.25
CA LEU A 499 -11.44 15.21 20.13
C LEU A 499 -12.58 16.24 20.03
N THR A 500 -13.64 15.95 19.28
CA THR A 500 -14.84 16.81 19.14
C THR A 500 -16.09 16.04 19.57
N ALA A 501 -17.24 16.71 19.74
CA ALA A 501 -18.45 16.07 20.24
C ALA A 501 -19.10 15.13 19.19
N SER A 502 -18.94 15.47 17.92
CA SER A 502 -19.33 14.67 16.75
C SER A 502 -18.27 13.67 16.28
N GLY A 503 -17.01 13.83 16.73
CA GLY A 503 -15.86 13.11 16.19
C GLY A 503 -15.38 13.61 14.82
N PHE A 504 -15.96 14.69 14.28
CA PHE A 504 -15.58 15.36 13.04
C PHE A 504 -15.36 16.86 13.31
N PRO A 505 -14.78 17.63 12.36
CA PRO A 505 -14.61 19.06 12.53
C PRO A 505 -15.97 19.76 12.63
N GLU A 506 -16.12 20.69 13.56
CA GLU A 506 -17.37 21.37 13.92
C GLU A 506 -17.36 22.85 13.51
N LEU A 507 -16.20 23.40 13.13
CA LEU A 507 -16.03 24.77 12.66
C LEU A 507 -15.85 24.90 11.14
N THR A 508 -15.73 23.78 10.41
CA THR A 508 -15.68 23.74 8.94
C THR A 508 -17.00 23.27 8.33
N ARG A 509 -17.27 23.67 7.08
CA ARG A 509 -18.22 22.96 6.20
C ARG A 509 -17.58 21.65 5.78
N ASN A 510 -18.25 20.53 6.05
CA ASN A 510 -17.72 19.20 5.76
C ASN A 510 -18.45 18.60 4.56
N ILE A 511 -17.71 18.22 3.52
CA ILE A 511 -18.25 17.50 2.35
C ILE A 511 -17.47 16.23 2.05
N ALA A 512 -18.09 15.30 1.34
CA ALA A 512 -17.44 14.07 0.88
C ALA A 512 -17.49 13.89 -0.64
N ILE A 513 -16.40 13.38 -1.19
CA ILE A 513 -16.37 12.73 -2.50
C ILE A 513 -15.99 11.28 -2.23
N ILE A 514 -16.66 10.32 -2.86
CA ILE A 514 -16.29 8.90 -2.79
C ILE A 514 -16.17 8.34 -4.21
N ASN A 515 -15.35 7.33 -4.40
CA ASN A 515 -15.23 6.57 -5.65
C ASN A 515 -16.07 5.27 -5.62
N GLY A 516 -16.61 4.90 -4.46
CA GLY A 516 -17.54 3.79 -4.33
C GLY A 516 -18.95 4.07 -4.84
N SER A 517 -19.60 3.06 -5.41
CA SER A 517 -20.99 3.17 -5.88
C SER A 517 -21.95 3.61 -4.77
N GLY A 518 -22.67 4.71 -5.00
CA GLY A 518 -23.76 5.21 -4.15
C GLY A 518 -25.09 4.47 -4.34
N VAL A 519 -25.18 3.56 -5.31
CA VAL A 519 -26.35 2.68 -5.54
C VAL A 519 -26.05 1.20 -5.28
N ASN A 520 -24.86 0.89 -4.76
CA ASN A 520 -24.38 -0.45 -4.39
C ASN A 520 -24.26 -1.40 -5.60
N ASN A 521 -23.89 -0.87 -6.77
CA ASN A 521 -23.47 -1.65 -7.92
C ASN A 521 -22.20 -2.43 -7.57
N ARG A 522 -22.10 -3.67 -8.04
CA ARG A 522 -20.87 -4.48 -7.95
C ARG A 522 -19.94 -4.09 -9.09
N TYR A 523 -18.64 -4.16 -8.84
CA TYR A 523 -17.63 -4.11 -9.91
C TYR A 523 -17.48 -5.51 -10.54
N PRO A 524 -17.16 -5.58 -11.86
CA PRO A 524 -17.16 -6.83 -12.60
C PRO A 524 -15.84 -7.62 -12.49
N ASP A 525 -15.91 -8.89 -12.84
CA ASP A 525 -14.75 -9.75 -13.15
C ASP A 525 -14.16 -9.43 -14.53
N ASN A 526 -12.95 -9.94 -14.80
CA ASN A 526 -12.24 -9.76 -16.08
C ASN A 526 -12.78 -10.67 -17.19
N THR A 527 -13.90 -11.39 -17.00
CA THR A 527 -14.40 -12.29 -18.04
C THR A 527 -15.07 -11.49 -19.16
N ALA A 528 -15.19 -12.10 -20.34
CA ALA A 528 -15.89 -11.47 -21.48
C ALA A 528 -17.38 -11.16 -21.22
N ASN A 529 -17.97 -11.68 -20.14
CA ASN A 529 -19.33 -11.38 -19.70
C ASN A 529 -19.40 -10.30 -18.61
N ALA A 530 -18.25 -9.87 -18.05
CA ALA A 530 -18.13 -8.90 -16.96
C ALA A 530 -19.09 -9.21 -15.79
N ASN A 531 -19.00 -10.42 -15.23
CA ASN A 531 -19.96 -10.83 -14.18
C ASN A 531 -19.65 -10.08 -12.88
N ASN A 532 -20.70 -9.66 -12.17
CA ASN A 532 -20.56 -9.04 -10.85
C ASN A 532 -19.74 -9.93 -9.90
N LEU A 533 -18.72 -9.36 -9.27
CA LEU A 533 -18.02 -10.00 -8.17
C LEU A 533 -18.94 -10.03 -6.93
N ASN A 534 -18.93 -11.15 -6.21
CA ASN A 534 -19.85 -11.43 -5.10
C ASN A 534 -19.08 -12.00 -3.89
N PRO A 535 -19.67 -11.97 -2.68
CA PRO A 535 -19.06 -12.60 -1.51
C PRO A 535 -18.83 -14.10 -1.75
N GLY A 536 -17.61 -14.58 -1.53
CA GLY A 536 -17.21 -15.94 -1.85
C GLY A 536 -16.82 -16.21 -3.31
N THR A 537 -16.73 -15.20 -4.18
CA THR A 537 -16.15 -15.40 -5.53
C THR A 537 -14.68 -15.79 -5.42
N ARG A 538 -14.25 -16.83 -6.16
CA ARG A 538 -12.84 -17.17 -6.34
C ARG A 538 -12.20 -16.18 -7.32
N ILE A 539 -11.19 -15.45 -6.85
CA ILE A 539 -10.49 -14.40 -7.61
C ILE A 539 -9.08 -14.80 -8.08
N LEU A 540 -8.51 -15.85 -7.50
CA LEU A 540 -7.25 -16.45 -7.94
C LEU A 540 -7.41 -17.98 -7.97
N ASN A 541 -6.86 -18.61 -9.01
CA ASN A 541 -6.70 -20.06 -9.09
C ASN A 541 -5.48 -20.40 -9.97
N ALA A 542 -4.29 -20.34 -9.39
CA ALA A 542 -3.04 -20.68 -10.08
C ALA A 542 -2.58 -22.10 -9.72
N ASN A 543 -1.98 -22.78 -10.71
CA ASN A 543 -1.30 -24.06 -10.55
C ASN A 543 0.02 -23.97 -11.32
N ILE A 544 1.02 -23.41 -10.64
CA ILE A 544 2.30 -22.99 -11.19
C ILE A 544 3.27 -24.17 -11.10
N ASN A 545 3.87 -24.60 -12.21
CA ASN A 545 4.93 -25.61 -12.13
C ASN A 545 6.22 -24.91 -11.71
N VAL A 546 6.64 -25.15 -10.48
CA VAL A 546 7.76 -24.43 -9.86
C VAL A 546 9.09 -25.17 -10.00
N MET A 547 9.04 -26.51 -10.12
CA MET A 547 10.16 -27.31 -10.62
C MET A 547 9.67 -28.71 -11.05
N THR A 548 10.56 -29.51 -11.63
CA THR A 548 10.24 -30.91 -11.97
C THR A 548 9.88 -31.71 -10.71
N GLY A 549 8.59 -32.06 -10.58
CA GLY A 549 8.08 -32.79 -9.43
C GLY A 549 7.58 -31.93 -8.26
N ALA A 550 7.43 -30.60 -8.44
CA ALA A 550 6.73 -29.74 -7.49
C ALA A 550 5.82 -28.72 -8.21
N ASP A 551 4.59 -28.55 -7.71
CA ASP A 551 3.62 -27.57 -8.20
C ASP A 551 3.15 -26.67 -7.05
N LEU A 552 3.09 -25.35 -7.27
CA LEU A 552 2.46 -24.41 -6.34
C LEU A 552 0.99 -24.17 -6.74
N LYS A 553 0.08 -24.61 -5.86
CA LYS A 553 -1.37 -24.46 -6.01
C LYS A 553 -1.87 -23.39 -5.06
N VAL A 554 -2.25 -22.23 -5.62
CA VAL A 554 -2.80 -21.09 -4.85
C VAL A 554 -4.22 -20.77 -5.30
N GLU A 555 -5.11 -20.63 -4.33
CA GLU A 555 -6.50 -20.20 -4.55
C GLU A 555 -6.86 -19.10 -3.56
N THR A 556 -7.50 -18.03 -4.05
CA THR A 556 -7.99 -16.92 -3.22
C THR A 556 -9.45 -16.68 -3.51
N PHE A 557 -10.24 -16.50 -2.46
CA PHE A 557 -11.66 -16.15 -2.54
C PHE A 557 -11.90 -14.86 -1.77
N PHE A 558 -12.78 -14.01 -2.29
CA PHE A 558 -13.36 -12.91 -1.52
C PHE A 558 -14.14 -13.45 -0.32
N THR A 559 -14.11 -12.70 0.78
CA THR A 559 -14.76 -13.00 2.04
C THR A 559 -16.26 -13.35 1.88
N PRO A 560 -16.81 -14.23 2.72
CA PRO A 560 -18.03 -14.97 2.41
C PRO A 560 -19.34 -14.19 2.67
N ASN A 561 -20.47 -14.81 2.32
CA ASN A 561 -21.79 -14.31 2.66
C ASN A 561 -22.05 -14.33 4.18
N ALA A 562 -22.91 -13.44 4.66
CA ALA A 562 -23.21 -13.21 6.07
C ALA A 562 -23.47 -14.52 6.85
N GLY A 563 -22.81 -14.68 7.99
CA GLY A 563 -22.95 -15.85 8.86
C GLY A 563 -22.36 -17.16 8.32
N THR A 564 -21.67 -17.15 7.18
CA THR A 564 -21.01 -18.32 6.59
C THR A 564 -19.48 -18.21 6.67
N GLN A 565 -18.79 -19.36 6.62
CA GLN A 565 -17.34 -19.49 6.65
C GLN A 565 -16.88 -20.25 5.41
N ILE A 566 -15.78 -19.80 4.80
CA ILE A 566 -15.12 -20.45 3.67
C ILE A 566 -13.61 -20.42 3.88
N GLN A 567 -12.89 -21.30 3.17
CA GLN A 567 -11.45 -21.21 3.02
C GLN A 567 -11.13 -20.08 2.02
N THR A 568 -10.86 -18.87 2.51
CA THR A 568 -10.54 -17.70 1.66
C THR A 568 -9.17 -17.76 1.03
N SER A 569 -8.27 -18.59 1.57
CA SER A 569 -6.92 -18.74 1.04
C SER A 569 -6.44 -20.17 1.09
N LYS A 570 -5.80 -20.61 0.02
CA LYS A 570 -5.07 -21.87 -0.07
C LYS A 570 -3.65 -21.58 -0.57
N VAL A 571 -2.66 -22.16 0.08
CA VAL A 571 -1.31 -22.32 -0.45
C VAL A 571 -0.94 -23.78 -0.26
N HIS A 572 -0.81 -24.52 -1.37
CA HIS A 572 -0.36 -25.91 -1.37
C HIS A 572 0.82 -26.04 -2.31
N LEU A 573 2.02 -26.16 -1.76
CA LEU A 573 3.20 -26.62 -2.48
C LEU A 573 3.18 -28.15 -2.45
N ASP A 574 2.79 -28.74 -3.57
CA ASP A 574 2.56 -30.18 -3.76
C ASP A 574 3.83 -30.82 -4.33
N PHE A 575 4.38 -31.84 -3.66
CA PHE A 575 5.57 -32.54 -4.12
C PHE A 575 5.21 -33.95 -4.59
N ALA A 576 5.72 -34.33 -5.76
CA ALA A 576 5.55 -35.67 -6.28
C ALA A 576 6.12 -36.71 -5.29
N TRP A 577 5.42 -37.83 -5.11
CA TRP A 577 5.76 -38.89 -4.14
C TRP A 577 7.19 -39.46 -4.22
N TRP A 578 7.88 -39.23 -5.33
CA TRP A 578 9.27 -39.66 -5.58
C TRP A 578 10.31 -38.60 -5.23
N PHE A 579 9.92 -37.38 -4.88
CA PHE A 579 10.80 -36.25 -4.54
C PHE A 579 11.21 -36.31 -3.06
N PRO A 580 12.44 -36.73 -2.71
CA PRO A 580 12.78 -37.10 -1.33
C PRO A 580 13.23 -35.91 -0.46
N LEU A 581 13.27 -34.70 -1.03
CA LEU A 581 13.81 -33.49 -0.39
C LEU A 581 12.79 -32.74 0.48
N ALA A 582 11.50 -32.87 0.17
CA ALA A 582 10.44 -32.13 0.82
C ALA A 582 9.17 -32.99 0.96
N ASN A 583 8.32 -32.60 1.91
CA ASN A 583 6.93 -33.03 1.96
C ASN A 583 6.07 -31.83 1.55
N ASP A 584 4.83 -32.09 1.14
CA ASP A 584 3.82 -31.06 0.91
C ASP A 584 3.80 -29.99 2.01
N ARG A 585 3.77 -28.73 1.58
CA ARG A 585 3.45 -27.59 2.46
C ARG A 585 2.05 -27.12 2.13
N ILE A 586 1.18 -27.16 3.14
CA ILE A 586 -0.20 -26.68 3.04
C ILE A 586 -0.38 -25.64 4.13
N ASN A 587 -0.61 -24.38 3.75
CA ASN A 587 -1.11 -23.35 4.65
C ASN A 587 -2.37 -22.74 4.05
N ASN A 588 -3.48 -22.86 4.77
CA ASN A 588 -4.80 -22.44 4.32
C ASN A 588 -5.41 -21.55 5.40
N ALA A 589 -6.09 -20.48 4.98
CA ALA A 589 -6.81 -19.59 5.86
C ALA A 589 -8.32 -19.68 5.61
N ASP A 590 -9.07 -19.84 6.70
CA ASP A 590 -10.51 -19.65 6.74
C ASP A 590 -10.85 -18.19 7.09
N SER A 591 -11.91 -17.66 6.46
CA SER A 591 -12.59 -16.45 6.91
C SER A 591 -14.09 -16.69 7.00
N ARG A 592 -14.73 -16.02 7.96
CA ARG A 592 -16.15 -16.10 8.30
C ARG A 592 -16.71 -14.69 8.36
N ALA A 593 -17.82 -14.44 7.69
CA ALA A 593 -18.52 -13.15 7.83
C ALA A 593 -19.40 -13.13 9.10
N PHE A 594 -19.59 -11.94 9.68
CA PHE A 594 -20.58 -11.75 10.73
C PHE A 594 -22.00 -12.04 10.23
N THR A 595 -22.96 -12.27 11.12
CA THR A 595 -24.35 -12.57 10.74
C THR A 595 -25.13 -11.38 10.20
N TYR A 596 -24.65 -10.15 10.42
CA TYR A 596 -25.31 -8.90 10.02
C TYR A 596 -24.84 -8.32 8.69
N SER A 597 -23.71 -8.79 8.14
CA SER A 597 -23.14 -8.30 6.87
C SER A 597 -22.37 -9.40 6.15
N ASN A 598 -22.33 -9.32 4.82
CA ASN A 598 -21.38 -10.09 4.03
C ASN A 598 -19.94 -9.57 4.25
N GLY A 599 -18.97 -10.38 3.82
CA GLY A 599 -17.55 -10.02 3.76
C GLY A 599 -17.29 -8.80 2.88
N VAL A 600 -16.44 -7.90 3.38
CA VAL A 600 -16.20 -6.55 2.85
C VAL A 600 -15.62 -6.52 1.43
N ASP A 601 -14.95 -7.60 1.00
CA ASP A 601 -14.23 -7.62 -0.28
C ASP A 601 -15.12 -7.30 -1.49
N ALA A 602 -16.33 -7.86 -1.55
CA ALA A 602 -17.26 -7.63 -2.66
C ALA A 602 -18.25 -6.48 -2.41
N ALA A 603 -18.03 -5.68 -1.36
CA ALA A 603 -18.82 -4.47 -1.13
C ALA A 603 -18.52 -3.40 -2.19
N SER A 604 -19.38 -2.40 -2.31
CA SER A 604 -19.12 -1.24 -3.15
C SER A 604 -18.15 -0.30 -2.44
N GLY A 605 -17.29 0.39 -3.19
CA GLY A 605 -16.21 1.21 -2.66
C GLY A 605 -15.18 1.59 -3.72
N GLY A 606 -14.25 2.48 -3.37
CA GLY A 606 -13.11 2.84 -4.22
C GLY A 606 -12.21 1.64 -4.46
N LEU A 607 -11.89 1.37 -5.72
CA LEU A 607 -11.19 0.15 -6.14
C LEU A 607 -9.67 0.31 -6.12
N PHE A 608 -8.95 -0.68 -5.58
CA PHE A 608 -7.49 -0.77 -5.71
C PHE A 608 -7.14 -1.80 -6.79
N ASP A 609 -6.20 -1.42 -7.65
CA ASP A 609 -5.66 -2.24 -8.73
C ASP A 609 -4.62 -3.22 -8.17
N ILE A 610 -4.90 -4.52 -8.27
CA ILE A 610 -4.06 -5.60 -7.75
C ILE A 610 -2.67 -5.58 -8.40
N LEU A 611 -2.54 -5.13 -9.65
CA LEU A 611 -1.26 -5.08 -10.36
C LEU A 611 -0.28 -4.11 -9.67
N LYS A 612 -0.77 -3.07 -9.00
CA LYS A 612 0.04 -2.12 -8.22
C LYS A 612 0.70 -2.75 -6.99
N LEU A 613 0.22 -3.90 -6.50
CA LEU A 613 0.94 -4.68 -5.48
C LEU A 613 2.22 -5.34 -6.02
N THR A 614 2.40 -5.34 -7.34
CA THR A 614 3.44 -6.10 -8.06
C THR A 614 4.19 -5.27 -9.10
N GLU A 615 3.96 -3.96 -9.18
CA GLU A 615 4.49 -3.08 -10.24
C GLU A 615 6.02 -3.02 -10.30
N ASP A 616 6.69 -3.11 -9.14
CA ASP A 616 8.16 -3.20 -9.00
C ASP A 616 8.72 -4.63 -9.10
N LEU A 617 7.87 -5.64 -9.23
CA LEU A 617 8.28 -7.04 -9.34
C LEU A 617 8.52 -7.44 -10.80
N SER A 618 9.36 -8.45 -11.00
CA SER A 618 9.47 -9.08 -12.32
C SER A 618 8.14 -9.77 -12.65
N THR A 619 7.57 -9.45 -13.81
CA THR A 619 6.35 -10.08 -14.34
C THR A 619 6.61 -11.43 -15.04
N ASP A 620 7.81 -12.00 -14.86
CA ASP A 620 8.16 -13.34 -15.33
C ASP A 620 8.03 -14.38 -14.19
N GLY A 621 7.93 -15.65 -14.56
CA GLY A 621 7.95 -16.78 -13.61
C GLY A 621 6.78 -16.73 -12.63
N LEU A 622 7.03 -17.06 -11.36
CA LEU A 622 6.01 -17.26 -10.33
C LEU A 622 5.05 -16.06 -10.15
N VAL A 623 5.58 -14.83 -10.16
CA VAL A 623 4.77 -13.61 -10.03
C VAL A 623 3.95 -13.39 -11.32
N GLY A 624 4.57 -13.56 -12.49
CA GLY A 624 3.87 -13.49 -13.78
C GLY A 624 2.71 -14.48 -13.90
N GLU A 625 2.93 -15.74 -13.54
CA GLU A 625 1.89 -16.79 -13.58
C GLU A 625 0.80 -16.57 -12.52
N PHE A 626 1.15 -16.02 -11.36
CA PHE A 626 0.17 -15.59 -10.35
C PHE A 626 -0.74 -14.50 -10.92
N LEU A 627 -0.17 -13.44 -11.50
CA LEU A 627 -0.92 -12.32 -12.09
C LEU A 627 -1.80 -12.78 -13.25
N ALA A 628 -1.27 -13.62 -14.14
CA ALA A 628 -2.03 -14.21 -15.24
C ALA A 628 -3.17 -15.16 -14.80
N SER A 629 -3.18 -15.57 -13.52
CA SER A 629 -4.20 -16.44 -12.93
C SER A 629 -5.29 -15.68 -12.14
N LEU A 630 -5.23 -14.35 -12.09
CA LEU A 630 -6.26 -13.50 -11.50
C LEU A 630 -7.51 -13.45 -12.39
N SER A 631 -8.70 -13.51 -11.78
CA SER A 631 -9.98 -13.34 -12.49
C SER A 631 -10.56 -11.92 -12.37
N THR A 632 -9.87 -11.03 -11.67
CA THR A 632 -10.19 -9.61 -11.55
C THR A 632 -8.91 -8.82 -11.33
N ASP A 633 -8.83 -7.61 -11.89
CA ASP A 633 -7.73 -6.67 -11.63
C ASP A 633 -7.96 -5.86 -10.34
N TYR A 634 -9.14 -5.93 -9.72
CA TYR A 634 -9.53 -5.00 -8.65
C TYR A 634 -10.10 -5.68 -7.40
N PHE A 635 -9.95 -5.00 -6.26
CA PHE A 635 -10.77 -5.23 -5.07
C PHE A 635 -11.27 -3.91 -4.48
N ASN A 636 -12.38 -3.97 -3.73
CA ASN A 636 -12.83 -2.86 -2.90
C ASN A 636 -11.81 -2.55 -1.80
N PHE A 637 -11.16 -1.39 -1.88
CA PHE A 637 -10.17 -0.92 -0.92
C PHE A 637 -10.77 0.05 0.10
N ILE A 638 -11.60 1.00 -0.35
CA ILE A 638 -12.34 1.90 0.56
C ILE A 638 -13.86 1.69 0.37
N PRO A 639 -14.52 0.89 1.24
CA PRO A 639 -15.96 0.66 1.14
C PRO A 639 -16.75 1.98 1.14
N SER A 640 -17.80 2.11 0.32
CA SER A 640 -18.65 3.32 0.26
C SER A 640 -19.18 3.72 1.65
N VAL A 641 -19.46 2.71 2.50
CA VAL A 641 -19.91 2.88 3.88
C VAL A 641 -18.83 3.52 4.77
N SER A 642 -17.56 3.17 4.53
CA SER A 642 -16.39 3.75 5.19
C SER A 642 -16.14 5.18 4.70
N ALA A 643 -16.11 5.38 3.39
CA ALA A 643 -15.89 6.69 2.76
C ALA A 643 -16.92 7.75 3.20
N MET A 644 -18.18 7.34 3.35
CA MET A 644 -19.27 8.21 3.82
C MET A 644 -19.38 8.36 5.33
N ALA A 645 -18.55 7.67 6.11
CA ALA A 645 -18.60 7.66 7.57
C ALA A 645 -20.03 7.45 8.13
N PHE A 646 -20.78 6.50 7.57
CA PHE A 646 -22.18 6.30 7.97
C PHE A 646 -22.28 5.93 9.46
N GLU A 647 -23.29 6.44 10.15
CA GLU A 647 -23.53 6.11 11.55
C GLU A 647 -23.72 4.59 11.74
N ILE A 648 -22.93 4.03 12.67
CA ILE A 648 -22.97 2.61 13.03
C ILE A 648 -23.61 2.47 14.41
N THR A 649 -24.61 1.60 14.50
CA THR A 649 -25.26 1.20 15.74
C THR A 649 -24.84 -0.22 16.11
N ASN A 650 -24.81 -0.52 17.42
CA ASN A 650 -24.34 -1.81 17.97
C ASN A 650 -22.91 -2.25 17.59
N ASN A 651 -22.11 -1.41 16.93
CA ASN A 651 -20.84 -1.75 16.28
C ASN A 651 -20.97 -2.81 15.15
N GLU A 652 -22.14 -2.93 14.53
CA GLU A 652 -22.43 -3.91 13.49
C GLU A 652 -22.45 -3.23 12.10
N ILE A 653 -21.33 -3.19 11.38
CA ILE A 653 -21.26 -2.55 10.05
C ILE A 653 -21.86 -3.45 8.96
N ASP A 654 -22.91 -3.00 8.27
CA ASP A 654 -23.39 -3.56 6.99
C ASP A 654 -22.62 -2.90 5.83
N TRP A 655 -21.57 -3.57 5.34
CA TRP A 655 -20.74 -3.09 4.22
C TRP A 655 -21.52 -3.02 2.90
N PHE A 656 -22.67 -3.70 2.82
CA PHE A 656 -23.53 -3.79 1.64
C PHE A 656 -24.72 -2.82 1.74
N HIS A 657 -24.67 -1.86 2.67
CA HIS A 657 -25.69 -0.82 2.81
C HIS A 657 -25.78 0.06 1.56
N THR A 658 -27.01 0.29 1.07
CA THR A 658 -27.28 1.18 -0.06
C THR A 658 -27.96 2.46 0.42
N PRO A 659 -27.40 3.66 0.17
CA PRO A 659 -28.02 4.94 0.53
C PRO A 659 -29.30 5.27 -0.26
N ASN A 660 -30.42 4.64 0.09
CA ASN A 660 -31.75 4.94 -0.45
C ASN A 660 -32.73 5.21 0.70
N GLY A 661 -33.62 6.21 0.54
CA GLY A 661 -34.87 6.30 1.31
C GLY A 661 -34.78 6.14 2.83
N ILE A 662 -33.69 6.60 3.46
CA ILE A 662 -33.36 6.77 4.91
C ILE A 662 -34.02 5.85 5.98
N THR A 663 -35.36 5.76 6.07
CA THR A 663 -36.08 4.72 6.84
C THR A 663 -35.52 3.31 6.50
N THR A 664 -35.26 2.31 7.35
CA THR A 664 -35.49 2.02 8.77
C THR A 664 -34.41 1.05 9.27
N ALA A 665 -34.20 1.09 10.58
CA ALA A 665 -33.25 0.30 11.37
C ALA A 665 -32.63 -0.93 10.67
N ARG A 666 -31.40 -0.72 10.19
CA ARG A 666 -30.32 -1.71 10.22
C ARG A 666 -29.21 -1.15 11.09
N ALA A 667 -28.17 -1.96 11.31
CA ALA A 667 -27.10 -1.54 12.18
C ALA A 667 -26.27 -0.37 11.61
N THR A 668 -26.01 -0.33 10.30
CA THR A 668 -25.59 0.89 9.58
C THR A 668 -26.82 1.73 9.22
N THR A 669 -26.79 3.04 9.47
CA THR A 669 -27.85 3.98 9.05
C THR A 669 -27.42 4.79 7.81
N SER A 670 -28.33 5.60 7.25
CA SER A 670 -28.00 6.53 6.16
C SER A 670 -27.64 7.95 6.67
N VAL A 671 -27.33 8.09 7.96
CA VAL A 671 -26.86 9.34 8.57
C VAL A 671 -25.34 9.45 8.38
N THR A 672 -24.87 10.62 7.97
CA THR A 672 -23.45 10.92 7.70
C THR A 672 -23.08 12.28 8.31
N PRO A 673 -21.83 12.49 8.75
CA PRO A 673 -21.36 13.79 9.23
C PRO A 673 -21.30 14.88 8.14
N PHE A 674 -21.30 14.50 6.86
CA PHE A 674 -21.15 15.44 5.74
C PHE A 674 -22.44 16.24 5.44
N ASP A 675 -22.28 17.47 4.96
CA ASP A 675 -23.38 18.38 4.60
C ASP A 675 -23.81 18.27 3.13
N ALA A 676 -22.87 17.89 2.26
CA ALA A 676 -23.09 17.58 0.86
C ALA A 676 -22.09 16.49 0.45
N TRP A 677 -22.40 15.78 -0.63
CA TRP A 677 -21.51 14.73 -1.14
C TRP A 677 -21.71 14.45 -2.63
N PHE A 678 -20.66 13.89 -3.24
CA PHE A 678 -20.71 13.22 -4.54
C PHE A 678 -20.53 11.71 -4.36
N MET A 679 -21.36 10.91 -5.03
CA MET A 679 -21.18 9.46 -5.16
C MET A 679 -21.46 9.03 -6.61
N PRO A 680 -20.59 8.25 -7.26
CA PRO A 680 -20.85 7.68 -8.58
C PRO A 680 -21.91 6.57 -8.54
N THR A 681 -22.45 6.21 -9.71
CA THR A 681 -23.35 5.05 -9.86
C THR A 681 -22.60 3.74 -9.77
N ASP A 682 -21.36 3.71 -10.26
CA ASP A 682 -20.51 2.54 -10.36
C ASP A 682 -19.25 2.75 -9.53
N ASN A 683 -18.47 1.70 -9.29
CA ASN A 683 -17.24 1.82 -8.51
C ASN A 683 -16.11 2.30 -9.44
N GLU A 684 -15.45 3.38 -9.05
CA GLU A 684 -14.29 3.98 -9.71
C GLU A 684 -13.00 3.54 -8.98
N PRO A 685 -11.82 3.63 -9.61
CA PRO A 685 -10.57 3.43 -8.89
C PRO A 685 -10.42 4.44 -7.76
N HIS A 686 -9.80 4.01 -6.66
CA HIS A 686 -9.59 4.80 -5.46
C HIS A 686 -8.91 6.15 -5.78
N VAL A 687 -9.43 7.23 -5.19
CA VAL A 687 -9.03 8.65 -5.41
C VAL A 687 -9.07 9.14 -6.87
N THR A 688 -9.86 8.54 -7.74
CA THR A 688 -10.02 9.00 -9.14
C THR A 688 -10.83 10.29 -9.23
N LEU A 689 -10.28 11.30 -9.91
CA LEU A 689 -11.04 12.48 -10.30
C LEU A 689 -11.79 12.24 -11.62
N THR A 690 -13.03 12.72 -11.68
CA THR A 690 -13.93 12.64 -12.84
C THR A 690 -14.59 14.00 -13.08
N GLU A 691 -15.04 14.29 -14.31
CA GLU A 691 -15.75 15.54 -14.63
C GLU A 691 -16.85 15.87 -13.60
N GLY A 692 -17.61 14.85 -13.16
CA GLY A 692 -18.68 14.99 -12.18
C GLY A 692 -18.19 15.36 -10.77
N ASN A 693 -17.16 14.70 -10.26
CA ASN A 693 -16.67 14.95 -8.90
C ASN A 693 -15.82 16.24 -8.82
N VAL A 694 -15.10 16.59 -9.91
CA VAL A 694 -14.40 17.87 -10.05
C VAL A 694 -15.37 19.04 -10.13
N ALA A 695 -16.44 18.93 -10.92
CA ALA A 695 -17.47 19.99 -10.99
C ALA A 695 -18.12 20.24 -9.61
N PHE A 696 -18.37 19.17 -8.83
CA PHE A 696 -18.86 19.28 -7.46
C PHE A 696 -17.84 19.94 -6.51
N ALA A 697 -16.56 19.56 -6.59
CA ALA A 697 -15.49 20.18 -5.80
C ALA A 697 -15.35 21.68 -6.10
N LEU A 698 -15.32 22.06 -7.38
CA LEU A 698 -15.22 23.45 -7.82
C LEU A 698 -16.42 24.30 -7.36
N ASP A 699 -17.64 23.78 -7.43
CA ASP A 699 -18.82 24.47 -6.89
C ASP A 699 -18.64 24.83 -5.41
N GLU A 700 -18.16 23.89 -4.58
CA GLU A 700 -17.98 24.10 -3.14
C GLU A 700 -16.77 24.99 -2.81
N ILE A 701 -15.69 24.89 -3.60
CA ILE A 701 -14.48 25.72 -3.48
C ILE A 701 -14.79 27.18 -3.83
N LEU A 702 -15.48 27.46 -4.93
CA LEU A 702 -15.65 28.83 -5.44
C LEU A 702 -16.76 29.64 -4.72
N LEU A 703 -17.57 29.00 -3.87
CA LEU A 703 -18.71 29.61 -3.16
C LEU A 703 -18.31 30.49 -1.96
N GLU A 704 -17.67 31.64 -2.21
CA GLU A 704 -17.56 32.72 -1.20
C GLU A 704 -17.87 34.14 -1.67
N THR A 705 -17.93 34.42 -2.98
CA THR A 705 -18.22 35.79 -3.46
C THR A 705 -19.26 35.87 -4.57
N LEU A 706 -20.00 36.97 -4.56
CA LEU A 706 -20.83 37.44 -5.67
C LEU A 706 -19.93 37.84 -6.86
N VAL A 707 -19.48 36.87 -7.64
CA VAL A 707 -18.80 37.10 -8.93
C VAL A 707 -19.62 36.47 -10.06
N THR A 708 -19.62 37.17 -11.19
CA THR A 708 -20.53 36.99 -12.33
C THR A 708 -20.10 35.91 -13.31
N GLU A 709 -21.10 35.21 -13.85
CA GLU A 709 -21.10 34.37 -15.05
C GLU A 709 -19.80 34.31 -15.88
N THR A 710 -18.99 33.27 -15.67
CA THR A 710 -18.35 32.43 -16.69
C THR A 710 -17.76 31.19 -16.01
N TYR A 711 -17.50 30.09 -16.75
CA TYR A 711 -16.90 28.85 -16.24
C TYR A 711 -17.66 28.06 -15.16
N LEU A 712 -18.91 27.68 -15.44
CA LEU A 712 -19.50 26.50 -14.81
C LEU A 712 -20.25 25.69 -15.87
N GLU A 713 -19.59 24.72 -16.48
CA GLU A 713 -20.26 23.68 -17.24
C GLU A 713 -20.59 22.51 -16.29
N ASN A 714 -21.88 22.19 -16.11
CA ASN A 714 -22.44 21.02 -15.42
C ASN A 714 -22.82 21.10 -13.90
N SER A 715 -22.98 22.27 -13.26
CA SER A 715 -23.43 22.29 -11.85
C SER A 715 -24.95 22.36 -11.65
N ILE A 716 -25.42 21.75 -10.54
CA ILE A 716 -26.78 21.85 -9.99
C ILE A 716 -26.67 22.25 -8.52
N LYS A 717 -27.36 23.31 -8.09
CA LYS A 717 -27.37 23.74 -6.68
C LYS A 717 -28.69 24.32 -6.19
N LEU A 718 -28.90 24.23 -4.88
CA LEU A 718 -30.03 24.85 -4.18
C LEU A 718 -29.79 26.36 -4.02
N LYS A 719 -30.67 27.20 -4.58
CA LYS A 719 -30.54 28.66 -4.48
C LYS A 719 -30.57 29.18 -3.03
N GLN A 720 -31.37 28.55 -2.17
CA GLN A 720 -31.64 29.03 -0.83
C GLN A 720 -32.06 27.87 0.07
N ASN A 721 -31.52 27.84 1.29
CA ASN A 721 -31.89 26.94 2.36
C ASN A 721 -31.88 27.74 3.68
N PRO A 722 -32.93 27.74 4.51
CA PRO A 722 -34.25 27.10 4.34
C PRO A 722 -35.12 27.72 3.24
N ILE A 723 -36.01 26.91 2.68
CA ILE A 723 -37.13 27.33 1.82
C ILE A 723 -38.43 27.43 2.63
N THR A 724 -39.47 28.08 2.08
CA THR A 724 -40.82 28.11 2.66
C THR A 724 -41.79 27.23 1.86
N SER A 725 -42.06 27.57 0.60
CA SER A 725 -43.01 26.86 -0.27
C SER A 725 -42.50 26.54 -1.67
N THR A 726 -41.30 27.02 -2.01
CA THR A 726 -40.73 26.90 -3.36
C THR A 726 -39.26 26.51 -3.27
N LEU A 727 -38.96 25.27 -3.67
CA LEU A 727 -37.61 24.84 -3.98
C LEU A 727 -37.15 25.59 -5.24
N THR A 728 -35.96 26.19 -5.22
CA THR A 728 -35.38 26.81 -6.43
C THR A 728 -34.02 26.19 -6.66
N LEU A 729 -33.92 25.40 -7.74
CA LEU A 729 -32.66 24.86 -8.24
C LEU A 729 -32.06 25.83 -9.26
N LEU A 730 -30.76 26.04 -9.17
CA LEU A 730 -29.94 26.65 -10.20
C LEU A 730 -29.19 25.53 -10.92
N SER A 731 -29.10 25.60 -12.24
CA SER A 731 -28.45 24.58 -13.05
C SER A 731 -27.77 25.22 -14.24
N THR A 732 -26.47 25.00 -14.43
CA THR A 732 -25.71 25.75 -15.43
C THR A 732 -25.83 25.18 -16.85
N LYS A 733 -26.16 23.89 -16.98
CA LYS A 733 -26.69 23.29 -18.21
C LYS A 733 -28.19 22.98 -18.08
N VAL A 734 -28.81 22.58 -19.19
CA VAL A 734 -30.20 22.10 -19.22
C VAL A 734 -30.19 20.59 -19.01
N TYR A 735 -30.69 20.10 -17.87
CA TYR A 735 -30.93 18.67 -17.65
C TYR A 735 -32.38 18.32 -17.94
N PRO A 736 -32.70 17.69 -19.09
CA PRO A 736 -34.05 17.28 -19.39
C PRO A 736 -34.48 16.12 -18.48
N ASN A 737 -35.74 16.14 -18.03
CA ASN A 737 -36.39 15.07 -17.28
C ASN A 737 -35.66 14.61 -16.00
N ALA A 738 -34.83 15.47 -15.39
CA ALA A 738 -34.16 15.17 -14.13
C ALA A 738 -35.20 14.88 -13.03
N THR A 739 -34.95 13.84 -12.23
CA THR A 739 -35.82 13.38 -11.16
C THR A 739 -35.49 14.17 -9.90
N ILE A 740 -36.42 15.00 -9.44
CA ILE A 740 -36.32 15.67 -8.14
C ILE A 740 -37.15 14.87 -7.13
N SER A 741 -36.52 14.46 -6.03
CA SER A 741 -37.22 13.85 -4.90
C SER A 741 -36.84 14.52 -3.58
N ILE A 742 -37.80 14.61 -2.66
CA ILE A 742 -37.56 15.08 -1.30
C ILE A 742 -38.04 13.99 -0.35
N MET A 743 -37.16 13.60 0.56
CA MET A 743 -37.38 12.55 1.55
C MET A 743 -37.30 13.18 2.94
N ASP A 744 -38.20 12.82 3.86
CA ASP A 744 -38.06 13.25 5.26
C ASP A 744 -36.92 12.50 5.98
N LEU A 745 -36.64 12.86 7.23
CA LEU A 745 -35.67 12.12 8.07
C LEU A 745 -36.12 10.69 8.43
N THR A 746 -37.33 10.27 8.02
CA THR A 746 -37.77 8.87 8.03
C THR A 746 -37.64 8.24 6.63
N GLY A 747 -37.01 8.93 5.68
CA GLY A 747 -36.78 8.49 4.31
C GLY A 747 -38.03 8.25 3.47
N LYS A 748 -39.19 8.57 4.03
CA LYS A 748 -40.45 8.58 3.30
C LYS A 748 -40.35 9.72 2.29
N MET A 749 -40.52 9.37 1.02
CA MET A 749 -40.62 10.32 -0.07
C MET A 749 -41.86 11.19 0.13
N VAL A 750 -41.66 12.47 0.45
CA VAL A 750 -42.72 13.47 0.66
C VAL A 750 -43.02 14.27 -0.60
N TYR A 751 -42.09 14.29 -1.55
CA TYR A 751 -42.22 14.96 -2.83
C TYR A 751 -41.44 14.19 -3.90
N HIS A 752 -41.99 14.14 -5.12
CA HIS A 752 -41.36 13.53 -6.28
C HIS A 752 -41.92 14.18 -7.55
N GLN A 753 -41.03 14.65 -8.43
CA GLN A 753 -41.40 15.19 -9.73
C GLN A 753 -40.20 15.14 -10.68
N ASN A 754 -40.44 14.72 -11.92
CA ASN A 754 -39.49 14.97 -13.00
C ASN A 754 -39.64 16.40 -13.52
N SER A 755 -38.53 17.11 -13.73
CA SER A 755 -38.53 18.46 -14.27
C SER A 755 -37.33 18.69 -15.18
N ASN A 756 -37.47 19.65 -16.09
CA ASN A 756 -36.34 20.14 -16.85
C ASN A 756 -35.60 21.18 -15.99
N LEU A 757 -34.37 20.87 -15.61
CA LEU A 757 -33.50 21.83 -14.94
C LEU A 757 -32.88 22.76 -15.97
N SER A 758 -32.66 24.00 -15.56
CA SER A 758 -32.11 25.09 -16.37
C SER A 758 -31.54 26.15 -15.42
N ASN A 759 -30.99 27.25 -15.96
CA ASN A 759 -30.36 28.35 -15.20
C ASN A 759 -31.09 28.67 -13.89
N LYS A 760 -32.44 28.68 -13.90
CA LYS A 760 -33.23 28.69 -12.68
C LYS A 760 -34.56 27.94 -12.83
N THR A 761 -34.69 26.79 -12.18
CA THR A 761 -35.94 26.02 -12.12
C THR A 761 -36.59 26.13 -10.74
N ALA A 762 -37.76 26.75 -10.68
CA ALA A 762 -38.55 26.90 -9.46
C ALA A 762 -39.63 25.81 -9.38
N ILE A 763 -39.69 25.14 -8.24
CA ILE A 763 -40.46 23.92 -7.99
C ILE A 763 -41.31 24.14 -6.73
N PRO A 764 -42.65 24.20 -6.84
CA PRO A 764 -43.52 24.28 -5.66
C PRO A 764 -43.42 23.00 -4.82
N VAL A 765 -43.12 23.15 -3.53
CA VAL A 765 -43.03 22.02 -2.59
C VAL A 765 -44.06 22.23 -1.49
N ASN A 766 -44.95 21.25 -1.33
CA ASN A 766 -45.97 21.24 -0.28
C ASN A 766 -45.65 20.12 0.72
N ALA A 767 -44.69 20.39 1.59
CA ALA A 767 -44.30 19.54 2.71
C ALA A 767 -44.37 20.34 4.02
N ALA A 768 -44.38 19.65 5.15
CA ALA A 768 -44.47 20.29 6.46
C ALA A 768 -43.17 21.05 6.81
N SER A 769 -43.24 21.92 7.82
CA SER A 769 -42.05 22.52 8.42
C SER A 769 -41.16 21.41 9.01
N GLY A 770 -39.87 21.38 8.64
CA GLY A 770 -38.97 20.29 9.03
C GLY A 770 -37.67 20.22 8.23
N MET A 771 -36.86 19.21 8.53
CA MET A 771 -35.64 18.87 7.81
C MET A 771 -35.89 17.66 6.91
N TYR A 772 -35.29 17.70 5.73
CA TYR A 772 -35.47 16.77 4.62
C TYR A 772 -34.14 16.55 3.90
N ILE A 773 -34.05 15.53 3.06
CA ILE A 773 -33.01 15.39 2.03
C ILE A 773 -33.64 15.64 0.67
N LEU A 774 -33.01 16.51 -0.12
CA LEU A 774 -33.30 16.76 -1.52
C LEU A 774 -32.34 15.93 -2.38
N ASN A 775 -32.88 15.10 -3.26
CA ASN A 775 -32.11 14.44 -4.32
C ASN A 775 -32.48 15.04 -5.68
N VAL A 776 -31.49 15.10 -6.56
CA VAL A 776 -31.64 15.41 -7.98
C VAL A 776 -30.83 14.40 -8.77
N ASP A 777 -31.53 13.50 -9.47
CA ASP A 777 -30.94 12.45 -10.29
C ASP A 777 -31.14 12.82 -11.78
N THR A 778 -30.07 12.95 -12.57
CA THR A 778 -30.17 13.33 -14.00
C THR A 778 -30.11 12.13 -14.94
N HIS A 779 -30.59 12.31 -16.18
CA HIS A 779 -30.40 11.31 -17.24
C HIS A 779 -28.96 11.15 -17.73
N THR A 780 -28.03 12.02 -17.27
CA THR A 780 -26.60 11.91 -17.54
C THR A 780 -25.85 11.16 -16.42
N GLY A 781 -26.57 10.52 -15.49
CA GLY A 781 -25.99 9.74 -14.38
C GLY A 781 -25.60 10.55 -13.14
N LEU A 782 -25.63 11.89 -13.21
CA LEU A 782 -25.30 12.76 -12.09
C LEU A 782 -26.35 12.61 -10.98
N THR A 783 -25.90 12.22 -9.79
CA THR A 783 -26.72 12.14 -8.57
C THR A 783 -26.24 13.20 -7.58
N TRP A 784 -27.00 14.29 -7.43
CA TRP A 784 -26.70 15.36 -6.48
C TRP A 784 -27.68 15.35 -5.32
N ARG A 785 -27.18 15.45 -4.08
CA ARG A 785 -28.01 15.38 -2.86
C ARG A 785 -27.60 16.42 -1.83
N THR A 786 -28.55 16.98 -1.10
CA THR A 786 -28.29 17.98 -0.04
C THR A 786 -29.35 17.99 1.07
N LYS A 787 -28.99 18.47 2.26
CA LYS A 787 -29.91 18.74 3.37
C LYS A 787 -30.83 19.91 3.00
N LEU A 788 -32.15 19.74 3.09
CA LEU A 788 -33.16 20.76 2.81
C LEU A 788 -34.01 21.06 4.05
N ILE A 789 -34.11 22.33 4.45
CA ILE A 789 -34.96 22.77 5.54
C ILE A 789 -36.17 23.52 4.95
N ILE A 790 -37.37 23.09 5.33
CA ILE A 790 -38.65 23.71 4.95
C ILE A 790 -39.22 24.41 6.18
N LYS A 791 -39.66 25.67 6.04
CA LYS A 791 -40.18 26.53 7.12
C LYS A 791 -41.70 26.68 7.05
#